data_AF-A0A413BE66-F1
#
_entry.id   AF-A0A413BE66-F1
#
_cell.length_a   1.000
_cell.length_b   1.000
_cell.length_c   1.000
_cell.angle_alpha   90.00
_cell.angle_beta   90.00
_cell.angle_gamma   90.00
#
_symmetry.space_group_name_H-M   'P 1'
#
loop_
_entity.id
_entity.type
_entity.pdbx_description
1 polymer ?
#
loop_
_entity_poly.entity_id
_entity_poly.type
_entity_poly.pdbx_seq_one_letter_code
_entity_poly.pdbx_strand_id
1 'polypeptide(L)'
;MKSKISFINRTMLQKNVKLYWPIWTMYTIVLLLNGPFSMWSRFKNAEFIYGKNWHKYMLDIISPAISMEADMIFIFVMALVTGMAMFSYLYNSRACNMIHSMPVTRRQLFSTNVLTGLLFMWIPQIIKYFMSFVICISYGNTKVVHIGINLLAAMGISFFMYSLVCLCAMITGQLVSVAVMYAVVNLLYGGAVIAIANVLTYVSYGLPYMEFVRKISVTWFAPMLQLLNRVGFHPTMKKAGDDYYCIKYTFRGTNTIVVYVIAAAVIYFISYKIYKHRNLENAGSFIAIPKLKPVFRWVLGCLGGLILSIVAASLLLGLRISIGVPAIMMLAVVLGIIAFLLLEMIIRKNFKIFSKALFKEIIAFGAFVVVVFGGITVYGNVQENYIPKLADIDSARIAIDFDINLEGKDVEKILETQKILMAQKKDYFKKRYDDSGYITISYTLKNGEKVNRVYHTTDDFNPHKQCKAIMAEENKPQNIINAIMQCDTTDITFINGSAEQYNDKYVDVLNERFNGKVAADIFDAVKKDVEAGVMQEYNLQRMLDGVDKDTSYMYNLMLNFTVPKGNRIGKSWNVDGFTWYEELLDILGVTKEYSDFGDARSDGIETYSVNISFGENCTNLIAVLKENGLISSKEPLLTYE
;
A
#
# COMPACT_ATOMS: atom_id res chain seq x y z
N MET A 1 -7.44 -3.15 58.99
CA MET A 1 -8.66 -3.01 58.16
C MET A 1 -8.30 -3.34 56.71
N LYS A 2 -8.83 -4.43 56.13
CA LYS A 2 -8.59 -4.79 54.71
C LYS A 2 -9.39 -3.83 53.82
N SER A 3 -8.73 -3.15 52.89
CA SER A 3 -9.35 -2.22 51.93
C SER A 3 -10.60 -2.86 51.28
N LYS A 4 -11.78 -2.29 51.57
CA LYS A 4 -13.10 -2.78 51.15
C LYS A 4 -13.43 -2.49 49.67
N ILE A 5 -12.48 -2.05 48.84
CA ILE A 5 -12.74 -1.69 47.43
C ILE A 5 -11.56 -2.13 46.54
N SER A 6 -11.16 -3.41 46.59
CA SER A 6 -10.22 -3.93 45.58
C SER A 6 -10.95 -4.20 44.27
N PHE A 7 -10.50 -3.55 43.19
CA PHE A 7 -10.92 -3.83 41.81
C PHE A 7 -10.45 -5.19 41.32
N ILE A 8 -9.44 -5.77 41.96
CA ILE A 8 -8.75 -6.98 41.51
C ILE A 8 -9.00 -8.10 42.51
N ASN A 9 -9.37 -9.27 42.00
CA ASN A 9 -9.47 -10.50 42.79
C ASN A 9 -8.20 -11.34 42.60
N ARG A 10 -7.38 -11.44 43.65
CA ARG A 10 -6.09 -12.15 43.60
C ARG A 10 -6.25 -13.63 43.24
N THR A 11 -7.28 -14.30 43.74
CA THR A 11 -7.52 -15.73 43.49
C THR A 11 -7.85 -15.98 42.02
N MET A 12 -8.68 -15.12 41.42
CA MET A 12 -8.99 -15.19 39.98
C MET A 12 -7.75 -14.93 39.12
N LEU A 13 -6.92 -13.95 39.50
CA LEU A 13 -5.66 -13.69 38.80
C LEU A 13 -4.72 -14.91 38.85
N GLN A 14 -4.51 -15.50 40.03
CA GLN A 14 -3.69 -16.71 40.19
C GLN A 14 -4.22 -17.89 39.38
N LYS A 15 -5.54 -18.08 39.35
CA LYS A 15 -6.18 -19.10 38.52
C LYS A 15 -5.86 -18.87 37.03
N ASN A 16 -6.05 -17.65 36.53
CA ASN A 16 -5.79 -17.32 35.13
C ASN A 16 -4.32 -17.52 34.77
N VAL A 17 -3.39 -17.08 35.62
CA VAL A 17 -1.95 -17.30 35.45
C VAL A 17 -1.61 -18.79 35.37
N LYS A 18 -2.12 -19.61 36.31
CA LYS A 18 -1.86 -21.05 36.33
C LYS A 18 -2.47 -21.80 35.14
N LEU A 19 -3.66 -21.38 34.69
CA LEU A 19 -4.37 -22.08 33.63
C LEU A 19 -3.83 -21.73 32.24
N TYR A 20 -3.48 -20.47 32.02
CA TYR A 20 -3.14 -19.94 30.70
C TYR A 20 -1.66 -19.57 30.56
N TRP A 21 -0.79 -20.11 31.40
CA TRP A 21 0.64 -19.86 31.34
C TRP A 21 1.29 -20.13 29.97
N PRO A 22 0.87 -21.16 29.18
CA PRO A 22 1.52 -21.43 27.90
C PRO A 22 1.37 -20.28 26.89
N ILE A 23 0.30 -19.48 26.99
CA ILE A 23 0.00 -18.39 26.04
C ILE A 23 1.09 -17.32 26.09
N TRP A 24 1.40 -16.80 27.29
CA TRP A 24 2.40 -15.73 27.43
C TRP A 24 3.83 -16.27 27.33
N THR A 25 4.07 -17.54 27.67
CA THR A 25 5.37 -18.20 27.42
C THR A 25 5.66 -18.32 25.93
N MET A 26 4.70 -18.80 25.12
CA MET A 26 4.86 -18.87 23.67
C MET A 26 5.08 -17.49 23.06
N TYR A 27 4.34 -16.47 23.52
CA TYR A 27 4.57 -15.10 23.08
C TYR A 27 5.97 -14.60 23.41
N THR A 28 6.47 -14.90 24.61
CA THR A 28 7.84 -14.56 25.02
C THR A 28 8.87 -15.18 24.09
N ILE A 29 8.73 -16.47 23.76
CA ILE A 29 9.65 -17.17 22.84
C ILE A 29 9.67 -16.48 21.48
N VAL A 30 8.51 -16.18 20.90
CA VAL A 30 8.41 -15.50 19.59
C VAL A 30 9.09 -14.13 19.62
N LEU A 31 8.82 -13.32 20.65
CA LEU A 31 9.45 -12.01 20.80
C LEU A 31 10.96 -12.09 20.98
N LEU A 32 11.45 -13.09 21.73
CA LEU A 32 12.88 -13.29 21.95
C LEU A 32 13.61 -13.71 20.67
N LEU A 33 13.00 -14.58 19.85
CA LEU A 33 13.57 -15.01 18.58
C LEU A 33 13.63 -13.85 17.58
N ASN A 34 12.56 -13.06 17.46
CA ASN A 34 12.48 -11.97 16.48
C ASN A 34 13.34 -10.75 16.88
N GLY A 35 13.40 -10.42 18.17
CA GLY A 35 14.14 -9.26 18.66
C GLY A 35 15.58 -9.61 19.10
N PRO A 36 15.79 -9.90 20.39
CA PRO A 36 17.13 -10.00 20.97
C PRO A 36 18.00 -11.11 20.37
N PHE A 37 17.46 -12.29 20.08
CA PHE A 37 18.27 -13.39 19.54
C PHE A 37 18.73 -13.11 18.11
N SER A 38 17.84 -12.61 17.25
CA SER A 38 18.17 -12.15 15.89
C SER A 38 19.24 -11.06 15.91
N MET A 39 19.06 -10.06 16.77
CA MET A 39 20.03 -8.98 16.96
C MET A 39 21.38 -9.48 17.48
N TRP A 40 21.40 -10.38 18.48
CA TRP A 40 22.62 -10.98 19.01
C TRP A 40 23.38 -11.76 17.93
N SER A 41 22.67 -12.56 17.13
CA SER A 41 23.26 -13.29 16.01
C SER A 41 23.93 -12.33 15.01
N ARG A 42 23.30 -11.19 14.71
CA ARG A 42 23.87 -10.16 13.84
C ARG A 42 25.11 -9.51 14.45
N PHE A 43 25.10 -9.18 15.74
CA PHE A 43 26.29 -8.65 16.43
C PHE A 43 27.46 -9.65 16.41
N LYS A 44 27.19 -10.93 16.64
CA LYS A 44 28.23 -11.97 16.64
C LYS A 44 28.91 -12.14 15.28
N ASN A 45 28.17 -11.96 14.19
CA ASN A 45 28.68 -12.08 12.83
C ASN A 45 29.15 -10.73 12.23
N ALA A 46 29.06 -9.62 12.98
CA ALA A 46 29.26 -8.29 12.44
C ALA A 46 30.69 -8.06 11.92
N GLU A 47 31.71 -8.53 12.64
CA GLU A 47 33.11 -8.41 12.21
C GLU A 47 33.42 -9.26 10.97
N PHE A 48 32.78 -10.42 10.83
CA PHE A 48 32.92 -11.27 9.65
C PHE A 48 32.28 -10.62 8.41
N ILE A 49 31.11 -9.99 8.57
CA ILE A 49 30.35 -9.39 7.45
C ILE A 49 30.90 -8.02 7.05
N TYR A 50 31.20 -7.15 8.03
CA TYR A 50 31.52 -5.73 7.81
C TYR A 50 33.00 -5.38 8.12
N GLY A 51 33.82 -6.38 8.47
CA GLY A 51 35.22 -6.20 8.81
C GLY A 51 35.43 -5.29 10.03
N LYS A 52 36.58 -4.62 10.07
CA LYS A 52 36.95 -3.68 11.16
C LYS A 52 35.99 -2.48 11.32
N ASN A 53 35.19 -2.19 10.29
CA ASN A 53 34.25 -1.07 10.25
C ASN A 53 32.86 -1.42 10.80
N TRP A 54 32.63 -2.63 11.31
CA TRP A 54 31.30 -3.10 11.75
C TRP A 54 30.59 -2.16 12.74
N HIS A 55 31.36 -1.44 13.57
CA HIS A 55 30.83 -0.45 14.52
C HIS A 55 29.99 0.66 13.84
N LYS A 56 30.23 0.96 12.56
CA LYS A 56 29.44 1.93 11.79
C LYS A 56 28.01 1.44 11.51
N TYR A 57 27.81 0.12 11.45
CA TYR A 57 26.53 -0.54 11.15
C TYR A 57 25.75 -0.95 12.41
N MET A 58 26.18 -0.51 13.59
CA MET A 58 25.54 -0.88 14.87
C MET A 58 24.05 -0.54 14.93
N LEU A 59 23.60 0.51 14.22
CA LEU A 59 22.18 0.84 14.14
C LEU A 59 21.41 -0.13 13.23
N ASP A 60 22.00 -0.55 12.10
CA ASP A 60 21.38 -1.55 11.22
C ASP A 60 21.27 -2.93 11.90
N ILE A 61 22.27 -3.27 12.72
CA ILE A 61 22.31 -4.50 13.49
C ILE A 61 21.17 -4.58 14.54
N ILE A 62 20.78 -3.45 15.16
CA ILE A 62 19.68 -3.42 16.13
C ILE A 62 18.28 -3.43 15.50
N SER A 63 18.16 -3.29 14.18
CA SER A 63 16.85 -3.22 13.48
C SER A 63 15.84 -4.30 13.89
N PRO A 64 16.20 -5.59 14.11
CA PRO A 64 15.21 -6.60 14.51
C PRO A 64 14.60 -6.33 15.88
N ALA A 65 15.38 -5.79 16.81
CA ALA A 65 14.91 -5.48 18.17
C ALA A 65 13.90 -4.33 18.20
N ILE A 66 13.95 -3.44 17.20
CA ILE A 66 13.08 -2.25 17.11
C ILE A 66 11.97 -2.38 16.05
N SER A 67 11.87 -3.51 15.34
CA SER A 67 10.90 -3.74 14.27
C SER A 67 9.45 -3.62 14.75
N MET A 68 8.76 -2.56 14.33
CA MET A 68 7.37 -2.29 14.70
C MET A 68 6.36 -3.16 13.95
N GLU A 69 6.60 -3.46 12.67
CA GLU A 69 5.68 -4.23 11.83
C GLU A 69 5.47 -5.65 12.37
N ALA A 70 6.57 -6.35 12.66
CA ALA A 70 6.53 -7.67 13.26
C ALA A 70 5.85 -7.64 14.64
N ASP A 71 6.22 -6.67 15.49
CA ASP A 71 5.61 -6.48 16.81
C ASP A 71 4.09 -6.30 16.72
N MET A 72 3.60 -5.48 15.77
CA MET A 72 2.17 -5.23 15.58
C MET A 72 1.40 -6.50 15.18
N ILE A 73 1.93 -7.30 14.27
CA ILE A 73 1.31 -8.57 13.85
C ILE A 73 1.22 -9.52 15.04
N PHE A 74 2.31 -9.68 15.81
CA PHE A 74 2.28 -10.53 17.00
C PHE A 74 1.33 -9.99 18.06
N ILE A 75 1.31 -8.68 18.32
CA ILE A 75 0.37 -8.04 19.24
C ILE A 75 -1.07 -8.30 18.82
N PHE A 76 -1.38 -8.18 17.52
CA PHE A 76 -2.72 -8.38 16.99
C PHE A 76 -3.22 -9.81 17.26
N VAL A 77 -2.41 -10.82 16.94
CA VAL A 77 -2.74 -12.24 17.18
C VAL A 77 -2.82 -12.52 18.68
N MET A 78 -1.86 -12.02 19.47
CA MET A 78 -1.80 -12.28 20.90
C MET A 78 -2.93 -11.60 21.68
N ALA A 79 -3.35 -10.41 21.28
CA ALA A 79 -4.52 -9.75 21.86
C ALA A 79 -5.75 -10.64 21.70
N LEU A 80 -5.94 -11.22 20.50
CA LEU A 80 -7.07 -12.08 20.18
C LEU A 80 -7.06 -13.36 21.02
N VAL A 81 -5.95 -14.11 20.98
CA VAL A 81 -5.79 -15.37 21.72
C VAL A 81 -5.97 -15.16 23.22
N THR A 82 -5.34 -14.11 23.77
CA THR A 82 -5.43 -13.78 25.20
C THR A 82 -6.85 -13.36 25.60
N GLY A 83 -7.53 -12.55 24.78
CA GLY A 83 -8.91 -12.17 25.05
C GLY A 83 -9.89 -13.35 24.98
N MET A 84 -9.70 -14.24 24.00
CA MET A 84 -10.48 -15.48 23.90
C MET A 84 -10.28 -16.38 25.12
N ALA A 85 -9.06 -16.49 25.63
CA ALA A 85 -8.75 -17.25 26.84
C ALA A 85 -9.38 -16.62 28.11
N MET A 86 -9.12 -15.33 28.35
CA MET A 86 -9.58 -14.62 29.55
C MET A 86 -11.11 -14.56 29.67
N PHE A 87 -11.83 -14.55 28.55
CA PHE A 87 -13.29 -14.49 28.51
C PHE A 87 -13.96 -15.78 28.03
N SER A 88 -13.21 -16.89 27.95
CA SER A 88 -13.70 -18.19 27.47
C SER A 88 -14.96 -18.68 28.20
N TYR A 89 -15.10 -18.36 29.49
CA TYR A 89 -16.27 -18.72 30.30
C TYR A 89 -17.58 -18.10 29.82
N LEU A 90 -17.54 -17.00 29.04
CA LEU A 90 -18.74 -16.36 28.48
C LEU A 90 -19.33 -17.11 27.29
N TYR A 91 -18.61 -18.11 26.77
CA TYR A 91 -19.00 -18.82 25.56
C TYR A 91 -19.75 -20.13 25.83
N ASN A 92 -19.80 -20.58 27.09
CA ASN A 92 -20.51 -21.78 27.52
C ASN A 92 -21.40 -21.45 28.72
N SER A 93 -22.70 -21.72 28.60
CA SER A 93 -23.69 -21.40 29.63
C SER A 93 -23.38 -22.03 31.00
N ARG A 94 -22.84 -23.26 31.03
CA ARG A 94 -22.46 -23.94 32.28
C ARG A 94 -21.30 -23.21 32.97
N ALA A 95 -20.25 -22.88 32.23
CA ALA A 95 -19.10 -22.15 32.76
C ALA A 95 -19.46 -20.72 33.18
N CYS A 96 -20.30 -20.06 32.38
CA CYS A 96 -20.82 -18.72 32.64
C CYS A 96 -21.59 -18.70 33.98
N ASN A 97 -22.57 -19.59 34.14
CA ASN A 97 -23.37 -19.68 35.36
C ASN A 97 -22.52 -20.04 36.60
N MET A 98 -21.56 -20.96 36.44
CA MET A 98 -20.65 -21.36 37.53
C MET A 98 -19.75 -20.20 38.00
N ILE A 99 -19.19 -19.41 37.09
CA ILE A 99 -18.34 -18.28 37.49
C ILE A 99 -19.18 -17.15 38.08
N HIS A 100 -20.40 -16.94 37.59
CA HIS A 100 -21.30 -15.92 38.10
C HIS A 100 -21.99 -16.28 39.43
N SER A 101 -21.90 -17.54 39.89
CA SER A 101 -22.34 -17.94 41.23
C SER A 101 -21.26 -17.78 42.31
N MET A 102 -20.00 -17.56 41.92
CA MET A 102 -18.91 -17.31 42.86
C MET A 102 -19.11 -15.94 43.56
N PRO A 103 -18.60 -15.76 44.79
CA PRO A 103 -18.69 -14.50 45.54
C PRO A 103 -17.71 -13.43 44.99
N VAL A 104 -17.76 -13.16 43.68
CA VAL A 104 -16.94 -12.19 42.96
C VAL A 104 -17.84 -11.27 42.16
N THR A 105 -17.70 -9.96 42.35
CA THR A 105 -18.53 -9.01 41.61
C THR A 105 -18.16 -8.99 40.11
N ARG A 106 -19.12 -8.69 39.24
CA ARG A 106 -18.85 -8.52 37.79
C ARG A 106 -17.74 -7.51 37.51
N ARG A 107 -17.64 -6.45 38.31
CA ARG A 107 -16.57 -5.45 38.21
C ARG A 107 -15.20 -6.06 38.49
N GLN A 108 -15.07 -6.83 39.56
CA GLN A 108 -13.83 -7.49 39.93
C GLN A 108 -13.44 -8.54 38.90
N LEU A 109 -14.39 -9.34 38.43
CA LEU A 109 -14.15 -10.37 37.44
C LEU A 109 -13.64 -9.79 36.11
N PHE A 110 -14.34 -8.77 35.58
CA PHE A 110 -13.93 -8.09 34.35
C PHE A 110 -12.55 -7.43 34.49
N SER A 111 -12.36 -6.63 35.54
CA SER A 111 -11.10 -5.88 35.73
C SER A 111 -9.92 -6.83 35.95
N THR A 112 -10.12 -7.94 36.65
CA THR A 112 -9.07 -8.95 36.86
C THR A 112 -8.70 -9.65 35.57
N ASN A 113 -9.67 -10.01 34.74
CA ASN A 113 -9.41 -10.66 33.44
C ASN A 113 -8.70 -9.71 32.48
N VAL A 114 -9.14 -8.45 32.38
CA VAL A 114 -8.48 -7.44 31.55
C VAL A 114 -7.04 -7.21 32.02
N LEU A 115 -6.83 -7.01 33.32
CA LEU A 115 -5.49 -6.81 33.86
C LEU A 115 -4.59 -8.02 33.60
N THR A 116 -5.11 -9.24 33.80
CA THR A 116 -4.32 -10.46 33.56
C THR A 116 -3.91 -10.58 32.10
N GLY A 117 -4.81 -10.28 31.16
CA GLY A 117 -4.47 -10.29 29.74
C GLY A 117 -3.46 -9.21 29.36
N LEU A 118 -3.55 -8.01 29.92
CA LEU A 118 -2.53 -6.97 29.71
C LEU A 118 -1.17 -7.40 30.26
N LEU A 119 -1.12 -8.01 31.45
CA LEU A 119 0.13 -8.55 32.01
C LEU A 119 0.73 -9.64 31.12
N PHE A 120 -0.10 -10.51 30.53
CA PHE A 120 0.34 -11.54 29.59
C PHE A 120 0.94 -10.98 28.31
N MET A 121 0.63 -9.73 27.95
CA MET A 121 1.21 -9.05 26.79
C MET A 121 2.43 -8.22 27.19
N TRP A 122 2.34 -7.45 28.28
CA TRP A 122 3.39 -6.53 28.68
C TRP A 122 4.60 -7.22 29.30
N ILE A 123 4.44 -8.29 30.08
CA ILE A 123 5.58 -9.00 30.67
C ILE A 123 6.53 -9.55 29.58
N PRO A 124 6.05 -10.26 28.54
CA PRO A 124 6.90 -10.68 27.42
C PRO A 124 7.59 -9.51 26.68
N GLN A 125 6.89 -8.40 26.47
CA GLN A 125 7.46 -7.20 25.83
C GLN A 125 8.56 -6.56 26.68
N ILE A 126 8.38 -6.51 28.00
CA ILE A 126 9.38 -6.02 28.96
C ILE A 126 10.60 -6.94 28.97
N ILE A 127 10.41 -8.27 28.94
CA ILE A 127 11.51 -9.25 28.84
C ILE A 127 12.29 -9.05 27.54
N LYS A 128 11.61 -8.92 26.39
CA LYS A 128 12.23 -8.59 25.09
C LYS A 128 13.09 -7.33 25.21
N TYR A 129 12.52 -6.25 25.75
CA TYR A 129 13.24 -4.99 25.96
C TYR A 129 14.51 -5.16 26.78
N PHE A 130 14.42 -5.79 27.97
CA PHE A 130 15.58 -5.95 28.85
C PHE A 130 16.68 -6.78 28.20
N MET A 131 16.32 -7.87 27.52
CA MET A 131 17.31 -8.71 26.86
C MET A 131 17.98 -7.98 25.69
N SER A 132 17.22 -7.25 24.87
CA SER A 132 17.77 -6.41 23.80
C SER A 132 18.66 -5.30 24.34
N PHE A 133 18.27 -4.67 25.45
CA PHE A 133 19.04 -3.63 26.12
C PHE A 133 20.40 -4.14 26.60
N VAL A 134 20.42 -5.31 27.28
CA VAL A 134 21.66 -5.94 27.76
C VAL A 134 22.61 -6.27 26.60
N ILE A 135 22.08 -6.84 25.50
CA ILE A 135 22.90 -7.15 24.31
C ILE A 135 23.48 -5.88 23.69
N CYS A 136 22.71 -4.79 23.58
CA CYS A 136 23.23 -3.55 23.01
C CYS A 136 24.40 -3.00 23.83
N ILE A 137 24.27 -2.97 25.15
CA ILE A 137 25.32 -2.48 26.04
C ILE A 137 26.54 -3.41 26.00
N SER A 138 26.36 -4.73 25.93
CA SER A 138 27.48 -5.67 25.89
C SER A 138 28.35 -5.54 24.64
N TYR A 139 27.79 -5.05 23.53
CA TYR A 139 28.52 -4.76 22.28
C TYR A 139 28.86 -3.26 22.11
N GLY A 140 28.76 -2.45 23.17
CA GLY A 140 29.18 -1.05 23.17
C GLY A 140 28.21 -0.06 22.50
N ASN A 141 26.96 -0.47 22.20
CA ASN A 141 25.96 0.42 21.60
C ASN A 141 25.29 1.29 22.66
N THR A 142 25.60 2.59 22.66
CA THR A 142 25.04 3.56 23.62
C THR A 142 23.71 4.18 23.15
N LYS A 143 23.28 3.95 21.90
CA LYS A 143 22.04 4.51 21.32
C LYS A 143 20.81 3.61 21.60
N VAL A 144 20.62 3.21 22.85
CA VAL A 144 19.56 2.29 23.32
C VAL A 144 18.16 2.92 23.41
N VAL A 145 18.04 4.24 23.23
CA VAL A 145 16.77 4.98 23.31
C VAL A 145 15.68 4.40 22.39
N HIS A 146 16.06 3.90 21.21
CA HIS A 146 15.12 3.32 20.25
C HIS A 146 14.43 2.05 20.78
N ILE A 147 15.11 1.25 21.59
CA ILE A 147 14.53 0.05 22.22
C ILE A 147 13.48 0.46 23.26
N GLY A 148 13.73 1.54 24.01
CA GLY A 148 12.77 2.09 24.98
C GLY A 148 11.51 2.63 24.30
N ILE A 149 11.69 3.33 23.17
CA ILE A 149 10.57 3.81 22.36
C ILE A 149 9.77 2.62 21.78
N ASN A 150 10.45 1.57 21.30
CA ASN A 150 9.79 0.35 20.82
C ASN A 150 8.92 -0.29 21.92
N LEU A 151 9.44 -0.42 23.15
CA LEU A 151 8.67 -0.94 24.28
C LEU A 151 7.40 -0.11 24.55
N LEU A 152 7.54 1.22 24.68
CA LEU A 152 6.39 2.09 24.96
C LEU A 152 5.34 2.05 23.84
N ALA A 153 5.79 2.02 22.59
CA ALA A 153 4.91 1.88 21.43
C ALA A 153 4.18 0.53 21.45
N ALA A 154 4.89 -0.58 21.67
CA ALA A 154 4.33 -1.93 21.76
C ALA A 154 3.32 -2.06 22.92
N MET A 155 3.60 -1.47 24.07
CA MET A 155 2.69 -1.44 25.22
C MET A 155 1.43 -0.62 24.93
N GLY A 156 1.56 0.54 24.27
CA GLY A 156 0.43 1.36 23.88
C GLY A 156 -0.47 0.68 22.84
N ILE A 157 0.12 0.07 21.82
CA ILE A 157 -0.61 -0.66 20.77
C ILE A 157 -1.30 -1.90 21.36
N SER A 158 -0.61 -2.67 22.20
CA SER A 158 -1.19 -3.84 22.86
C SER A 158 -2.34 -3.47 23.79
N PHE A 159 -2.25 -2.36 24.51
CA PHE A 159 -3.36 -1.86 25.34
C PHE A 159 -4.62 -1.60 24.50
N PHE A 160 -4.47 -0.95 23.35
CA PHE A 160 -5.56 -0.68 22.43
C PHE A 160 -6.14 -1.94 21.80
N MET A 161 -5.29 -2.78 21.19
CA MET A 161 -5.71 -4.01 20.53
C MET A 161 -6.41 -4.97 21.50
N TYR A 162 -5.87 -5.12 22.70
CA TYR A 162 -6.50 -5.94 23.73
C TYR A 162 -7.83 -5.36 24.22
N SER A 163 -7.94 -4.03 24.37
CA SER A 163 -9.20 -3.37 24.72
C SER A 163 -10.28 -3.59 23.65
N LEU A 164 -9.91 -3.55 22.37
CA LEU A 164 -10.81 -3.91 21.26
C LEU A 164 -11.26 -5.36 21.34
N VAL A 165 -10.37 -6.31 21.58
CA VAL A 165 -10.76 -7.73 21.75
C VAL A 165 -11.69 -7.90 22.95
N CYS A 166 -11.45 -7.18 24.06
CA CYS A 166 -12.35 -7.18 25.21
C CYS A 166 -13.75 -6.71 24.82
N LEU A 167 -13.87 -5.64 24.03
CA LEU A 167 -15.14 -5.17 23.49
C LEU A 167 -15.82 -6.24 22.64
N CYS A 168 -15.08 -6.87 21.72
CA CYS A 168 -15.57 -7.97 20.87
C CYS A 168 -16.06 -9.15 21.73
N ALA A 169 -15.32 -9.53 22.76
CA ALA A 169 -15.73 -10.58 23.70
C ALA A 169 -17.04 -10.22 24.42
N MET A 170 -17.24 -8.94 24.76
CA MET A 170 -18.47 -8.51 25.44
C MET A 170 -19.71 -8.53 24.53
N ILE A 171 -19.55 -8.25 23.24
CA ILE A 171 -20.67 -8.22 22.27
C ILE A 171 -20.94 -9.57 21.60
N THR A 172 -20.09 -10.58 21.81
CA THR A 172 -20.22 -11.93 21.23
C THR A 172 -20.49 -12.98 22.31
N GLY A 173 -21.14 -14.08 21.91
CA GLY A 173 -21.44 -15.21 22.80
C GLY A 173 -20.66 -16.48 22.46
N GLN A 174 -19.78 -16.49 21.47
CA GLN A 174 -19.00 -17.67 21.11
C GLN A 174 -17.58 -17.30 20.67
N LEU A 175 -16.65 -18.25 20.85
CA LEU A 175 -15.23 -18.06 20.65
C LEU A 175 -14.89 -17.64 19.21
N VAL A 176 -15.46 -18.31 18.20
CA VAL A 176 -15.25 -17.96 16.77
C VAL A 176 -15.78 -16.56 16.44
N SER A 177 -16.88 -16.13 17.05
CA SER A 177 -17.44 -14.81 16.80
C SER A 177 -16.56 -13.69 17.32
N VAL A 178 -15.76 -13.91 18.37
CA VAL A 178 -14.79 -12.92 18.84
C VAL A 178 -13.78 -12.62 17.75
N ALA A 179 -13.22 -13.68 17.14
CA ALA A 179 -12.25 -13.55 16.06
C ALA A 179 -12.84 -12.83 14.84
N VAL A 180 -14.05 -13.23 14.42
CA VAL A 180 -14.75 -12.57 13.31
C VAL A 180 -15.04 -11.10 13.62
N MET A 181 -15.56 -10.78 14.81
CA MET A 181 -15.86 -9.39 15.19
C MET A 181 -14.58 -8.55 15.31
N TYR A 182 -13.50 -9.13 15.80
CA TYR A 182 -12.21 -8.44 15.92
C TYR A 182 -11.62 -8.14 14.54
N ALA A 183 -11.71 -9.08 13.60
CA ALA A 183 -11.34 -8.86 12.20
C ALA A 183 -12.22 -7.79 11.55
N VAL A 184 -13.54 -7.85 11.73
CA VAL A 184 -14.49 -6.86 11.21
C VAL A 184 -14.15 -5.47 11.73
N VAL A 185 -13.97 -5.27 13.04
CA VAL A 185 -13.67 -3.93 13.59
C VAL A 185 -12.35 -3.36 13.05
N ASN A 186 -11.36 -4.22 12.74
CA ASN A 186 -10.09 -3.76 12.20
C ASN A 186 -10.08 -3.51 10.69
N LEU A 187 -10.89 -4.25 9.93
CA LEU A 187 -10.81 -4.29 8.47
C LEU A 187 -12.02 -3.71 7.75
N LEU A 188 -13.17 -3.55 8.42
CA LEU A 188 -14.45 -3.18 7.79
C LEU A 188 -14.36 -1.86 7.04
N TYR A 189 -13.78 -0.83 7.66
CA TYR A 189 -13.64 0.48 7.02
C TYR A 189 -12.73 0.40 5.79
N GLY A 190 -11.56 -0.24 5.90
CA GLY A 190 -10.65 -0.45 4.78
C GLY A 190 -11.31 -1.23 3.64
N GLY A 191 -11.96 -2.34 3.96
CA GLY A 191 -12.72 -3.14 3.00
C GLY A 191 -13.86 -2.37 2.35
N ALA A 192 -14.54 -1.49 3.07
CA ALA A 192 -15.57 -0.62 2.51
C ALA A 192 -15.01 0.41 1.54
N VAL A 193 -13.92 1.09 1.89
CA VAL A 193 -13.24 2.04 1.00
C VAL A 193 -12.78 1.34 -0.27
N ILE A 194 -12.14 0.16 -0.14
CA ILE A 194 -11.70 -0.66 -1.28
C ILE A 194 -12.89 -1.09 -2.14
N ALA A 195 -13.98 -1.57 -1.54
CA ALA A 195 -15.16 -1.99 -2.27
C ALA A 195 -15.78 -0.82 -3.06
N ILE A 196 -15.93 0.35 -2.44
CA ILE A 196 -16.47 1.54 -3.10
C ILE A 196 -15.53 2.02 -4.21
N ALA A 197 -14.22 2.05 -3.96
CA ALA A 197 -13.21 2.44 -4.93
C ALA A 197 -13.27 1.54 -6.18
N ASN A 198 -13.34 0.23 -5.99
CA ASN A 198 -13.47 -0.72 -7.09
C ASN A 198 -14.76 -0.54 -7.89
N VAL A 199 -15.89 -0.31 -7.20
CA VAL A 199 -17.15 0.01 -7.89
C VAL A 199 -17.03 1.30 -8.68
N LEU A 200 -16.43 2.33 -8.08
CA LEU A 200 -16.23 3.63 -8.73
C LEU A 200 -15.40 3.51 -10.01
N THR A 201 -14.24 2.86 -9.94
CA THR A 201 -13.34 2.63 -11.07
C THR A 201 -14.00 1.79 -12.15
N TYR A 202 -14.84 0.82 -11.78
CA TYR A 202 -15.54 0.00 -12.75
C TYR A 202 -16.66 0.75 -13.49
N VAL A 203 -17.41 1.63 -12.80
CA VAL A 203 -18.58 2.32 -13.39
C VAL A 203 -18.24 3.66 -14.02
N SER A 204 -17.08 4.23 -13.71
CA SER A 204 -16.65 5.56 -14.15
C SER A 204 -15.45 5.44 -15.08
N TYR A 205 -15.35 6.35 -16.05
CA TYR A 205 -14.21 6.39 -16.96
C TYR A 205 -13.25 7.54 -16.57
N GLY A 206 -11.94 7.32 -16.64
CA GLY A 206 -10.96 8.37 -16.35
C GLY A 206 -10.61 8.58 -14.87
N LEU A 207 -11.24 7.85 -13.93
CA LEU A 207 -11.01 8.02 -12.49
C LEU A 207 -10.02 6.98 -11.95
N PRO A 208 -8.85 7.39 -11.45
CA PRO A 208 -7.89 6.46 -10.87
C PRO A 208 -8.35 5.98 -9.49
N TYR A 209 -8.30 4.66 -9.30
CA TYR A 209 -8.61 4.00 -8.03
C TYR A 209 -7.85 4.62 -6.85
N MET A 210 -6.53 4.86 -7.01
CA MET A 210 -5.67 5.33 -5.91
C MET A 210 -5.98 6.74 -5.44
N GLU A 211 -6.44 7.63 -6.31
CA GLU A 211 -6.82 8.99 -5.91
C GLU A 211 -8.03 8.96 -4.97
N PHE A 212 -9.02 8.10 -5.27
CA PHE A 212 -10.20 7.94 -4.44
C PHE A 212 -9.86 7.36 -3.07
N VAL A 213 -9.07 6.28 -3.04
CA VAL A 213 -8.65 5.66 -1.77
C VAL A 213 -7.91 6.68 -0.91
N ARG A 214 -6.95 7.43 -1.48
CA ARG A 214 -6.18 8.44 -0.75
C ARG A 214 -7.06 9.57 -0.20
N LYS A 215 -7.97 10.14 -1.01
CA LYS A 215 -8.86 11.24 -0.61
C LYS A 215 -9.83 10.86 0.51
N ILE A 216 -10.33 9.62 0.52
CA ILE A 216 -11.31 9.16 1.51
C ILE A 216 -10.65 8.50 2.72
N SER A 217 -9.38 8.10 2.64
CA SER A 217 -8.67 7.35 3.68
C SER A 217 -8.50 8.11 5.01
N VAL A 218 -9.59 8.21 5.77
CA VAL A 218 -9.55 8.41 7.22
C VAL A 218 -9.25 7.04 7.82
N THR A 219 -8.03 6.57 7.59
CA THR A 219 -7.49 5.28 8.05
C THR A 219 -7.64 5.05 9.56
N TRP A 220 -7.93 6.10 10.34
CA TRP A 220 -8.23 6.04 11.78
C TRP A 220 -9.29 4.99 12.16
N PHE A 221 -10.26 4.69 11.29
CA PHE A 221 -11.30 3.67 11.50
C PHE A 221 -10.91 2.25 11.05
N ALA A 222 -9.70 2.07 10.50
CA ALA A 222 -9.06 0.79 10.25
C ALA A 222 -7.76 0.71 11.07
N PRO A 223 -7.86 0.44 12.40
CA PRO A 223 -6.76 0.72 13.32
C PRO A 223 -5.46 -0.04 13.03
N MET A 224 -5.56 -1.30 12.61
CA MET A 224 -4.38 -2.08 12.20
C MET A 224 -3.65 -1.41 11.02
N LEU A 225 -4.38 -0.99 9.99
CA LEU A 225 -3.80 -0.33 8.83
C LEU A 225 -3.18 1.02 9.19
N GLN A 226 -3.88 1.81 10.01
CA GLN A 226 -3.36 3.09 10.46
C GLN A 226 -2.06 2.97 11.26
N LEU A 227 -1.96 1.94 12.10
CA LEU A 227 -0.75 1.68 12.88
C LEU A 227 0.40 1.24 11.98
N LEU A 228 0.17 0.28 11.08
CA LEU A 228 1.18 -0.16 10.11
C LEU A 228 1.70 1.01 9.26
N ASN A 229 0.83 1.94 8.86
CA ASN A 229 1.20 3.04 7.94
C ASN A 229 1.88 4.21 8.62
N ARG A 230 1.61 4.44 9.90
CA ARG A 230 2.05 5.67 10.60
C ARG A 230 3.05 5.42 11.70
N VAL A 231 3.20 4.19 12.18
CA VAL A 231 4.04 3.84 13.32
C VAL A 231 5.24 3.03 12.87
N GLY A 232 6.43 3.58 13.01
CA GLY A 232 7.64 2.88 12.60
C GLY A 232 8.91 3.68 12.81
N PHE A 233 10.03 2.97 12.84
CA PHE A 233 11.36 3.58 12.84
C PHE A 233 11.83 3.76 11.40
N HIS A 234 12.19 4.99 11.07
CA HIS A 234 12.67 5.34 9.73
C HIS A 234 14.18 5.59 9.81
N PRO A 235 15.00 4.78 9.11
CA PRO A 235 16.44 4.98 9.10
C PRO A 235 16.81 6.24 8.30
N THR A 236 17.83 6.95 8.75
CA THR A 236 18.53 7.95 7.97
C THR A 236 19.85 7.32 7.55
N MET A 237 20.02 7.11 6.24
CA MET A 237 21.21 6.49 5.67
C MET A 237 22.27 7.55 5.37
N LYS A 238 23.54 7.18 5.51
CA LYS A 238 24.68 8.00 5.07
C LYS A 238 25.56 7.16 4.15
N LYS A 239 25.96 7.75 3.02
CA LYS A 239 26.92 7.16 2.08
C LYS A 239 28.35 7.27 2.64
N ALA A 240 29.13 6.20 2.54
CA ALA A 240 30.57 6.20 2.71
C ALA A 240 31.24 5.28 1.68
N GLY A 241 31.86 5.87 0.67
CA GLY A 241 32.35 5.11 -0.49
C GLY A 241 31.18 4.51 -1.27
N ASP A 242 31.29 3.22 -1.59
CA ASP A 242 30.25 2.44 -2.29
C ASP A 242 29.16 1.89 -1.34
N ASP A 243 29.28 2.12 -0.03
CA ASP A 243 28.40 1.57 1.00
C ASP A 243 27.46 2.61 1.63
N TYR A 244 26.33 2.13 2.16
CA TYR A 244 25.37 2.91 2.95
C TYR A 244 25.22 2.31 4.36
N TYR A 245 25.20 3.17 5.38
CA TYR A 245 24.94 2.74 6.77
C TYR A 245 23.98 3.70 7.48
N CYS A 246 23.19 3.17 8.42
CA CYS A 246 22.25 3.96 9.19
C CYS A 246 22.96 4.79 10.27
N ILE A 247 22.73 6.10 10.26
CA ILE A 247 23.30 7.04 11.25
C ILE A 247 22.33 7.38 12.38
N LYS A 248 21.02 7.26 12.13
CA LYS A 248 19.95 7.64 13.05
C LYS A 248 18.64 6.94 12.69
N TYR A 249 17.87 6.56 13.70
CA TYR A 249 16.45 6.27 13.53
C TYR A 249 15.58 7.43 13.97
N THR A 250 14.57 7.75 13.17
CA THR A 250 13.49 8.67 13.55
C THR A 250 12.21 7.87 13.76
N PHE A 251 11.65 7.95 14.96
CA PHE A 251 10.36 7.32 15.26
C PHE A 251 9.21 8.22 14.79
N ARG A 252 8.30 7.66 14.00
CA ARG A 252 7.06 8.31 13.57
C ARG A 252 5.87 7.57 14.19
N GLY A 253 4.77 8.30 14.44
CA GLY A 253 3.50 7.70 14.87
C GLY A 253 3.11 7.91 16.33
N THR A 254 3.86 8.70 17.11
CA THR A 254 3.55 9.00 18.52
C THR A 254 2.11 9.51 18.70
N ASN A 255 1.69 10.49 17.91
CA ASN A 255 0.32 11.04 17.98
C ASN A 255 -0.74 9.96 17.70
N THR A 256 -0.50 9.08 16.74
CA THR A 256 -1.38 7.96 16.40
C THR A 256 -1.55 7.02 17.59
N ILE A 257 -0.45 6.63 18.23
CA ILE A 257 -0.48 5.75 19.42
C ILE A 257 -1.22 6.41 20.57
N VAL A 258 -0.96 7.69 20.85
CA VAL A 258 -1.63 8.43 21.93
C VAL A 258 -3.15 8.47 21.73
N VAL A 259 -3.61 8.75 20.51
CA VAL A 259 -5.05 8.72 20.18
C VAL A 259 -5.64 7.33 20.42
N TYR A 260 -4.96 6.27 20.01
CA TYR A 260 -5.43 4.89 20.25
C TYR A 260 -5.39 4.48 21.72
N VAL A 261 -4.42 4.95 22.51
CA VAL A 261 -4.38 4.72 23.96
C VAL A 261 -5.56 5.42 24.66
N ILE A 262 -5.90 6.64 24.25
CA ILE A 262 -7.10 7.33 24.75
C ILE A 262 -8.36 6.56 24.35
N ALA A 263 -8.46 6.12 23.10
CA ALA A 263 -9.56 5.30 22.61
C ALA A 263 -9.68 3.99 23.40
N ALA A 264 -8.55 3.34 23.71
CA ALA A 264 -8.50 2.11 24.51
C ALA A 264 -9.13 2.29 25.89
N ALA A 265 -8.83 3.40 26.57
CA ALA A 265 -9.44 3.72 27.86
C ALA A 265 -10.96 3.89 27.73
N VAL A 266 -11.44 4.59 26.71
CA VAL A 266 -12.88 4.74 26.44
C VAL A 266 -13.54 3.40 26.14
N ILE A 267 -12.92 2.58 25.29
CA ILE A 267 -13.37 1.24 24.93
C ILE A 267 -13.44 0.33 26.16
N TYR A 268 -12.48 0.42 27.08
CA TYR A 268 -12.53 -0.32 28.34
C TYR A 268 -13.79 0.01 29.15
N PHE A 269 -14.13 1.29 29.31
CA PHE A 269 -15.34 1.70 30.03
C PHE A 269 -16.63 1.24 29.33
N ILE A 270 -16.68 1.33 28.00
CA ILE A 270 -17.80 0.82 27.20
C ILE A 270 -17.94 -0.69 27.37
N SER A 271 -16.85 -1.44 27.24
CA SER A 271 -16.80 -2.89 27.42
C SER A 271 -17.30 -3.29 28.81
N TYR A 272 -16.85 -2.60 29.85
CA TYR A 272 -17.34 -2.83 31.20
C TYR A 272 -18.84 -2.57 31.34
N LYS A 273 -19.35 -1.47 30.78
CA LYS A 273 -20.79 -1.14 30.82
C LYS A 273 -21.63 -2.21 30.12
N ILE A 274 -21.18 -2.71 28.97
CA ILE A 274 -21.82 -3.81 28.25
C ILE A 274 -21.79 -5.08 29.11
N TYR A 275 -20.64 -5.42 29.68
CA TYR A 275 -20.48 -6.60 30.53
C TYR A 275 -21.42 -6.58 31.76
N LYS A 276 -21.55 -5.41 32.39
CA LYS A 276 -22.41 -5.23 33.56
C LYS A 276 -23.88 -5.54 33.25
N HIS A 277 -24.36 -5.17 32.07
CA HIS A 277 -25.77 -5.34 31.66
C HIS A 277 -26.01 -6.57 30.77
N ARG A 278 -24.98 -7.37 30.52
CA ARG A 278 -25.08 -8.56 29.67
C ARG A 278 -25.90 -9.66 30.35
N ASN A 279 -26.92 -10.15 29.66
CA ASN A 279 -27.67 -11.33 30.07
C ASN A 279 -26.80 -12.60 29.88
N LEU A 280 -26.80 -13.47 30.88
CA LEU A 280 -25.99 -14.69 30.89
C LEU A 280 -26.49 -15.73 29.87
N GLU A 281 -27.78 -15.67 29.53
CA GLU A 281 -28.46 -16.52 28.54
C GLU A 281 -27.91 -16.35 27.11
N ASN A 282 -27.22 -15.24 26.84
CA ASN A 282 -26.63 -15.00 25.53
C ASN A 282 -25.31 -15.76 25.31
N ALA A 283 -24.87 -16.59 26.26
CA ALA A 283 -23.77 -17.51 26.06
C ALA A 283 -24.09 -18.49 24.91
N GLY A 284 -23.15 -18.70 24.01
CA GLY A 284 -23.32 -19.48 22.79
C GLY A 284 -23.93 -18.73 21.60
N SER A 285 -24.35 -17.47 21.74
CA SER A 285 -24.87 -16.68 20.61
C SER A 285 -23.75 -16.12 19.70
N PHE A 286 -24.00 -16.00 18.38
CA PHE A 286 -23.02 -15.38 17.46
C PHE A 286 -22.79 -13.90 17.83
N ILE A 287 -23.88 -13.15 17.97
CA ILE A 287 -23.91 -11.78 18.49
C ILE A 287 -24.82 -11.75 19.72
N ALA A 288 -24.26 -11.33 20.86
CA ALA A 288 -24.94 -11.29 22.15
C ALA A 288 -25.89 -10.10 22.30
N ILE A 289 -25.78 -9.07 21.45
CA ILE A 289 -26.65 -7.89 21.46
C ILE A 289 -27.66 -7.98 20.33
N PRO A 290 -28.97 -8.20 20.59
CA PRO A 290 -29.98 -8.38 19.55
C PRO A 290 -30.04 -7.22 18.54
N LYS A 291 -29.92 -5.97 19.01
CA LYS A 291 -29.96 -4.77 18.16
C LYS A 291 -28.80 -4.66 17.16
N LEU A 292 -27.69 -5.36 17.41
CA LEU A 292 -26.53 -5.35 16.52
C LEU A 292 -26.65 -6.38 15.39
N LYS A 293 -27.51 -7.40 15.54
CA LYS A 293 -27.70 -8.46 14.52
C LYS A 293 -28.14 -7.88 13.17
N PRO A 294 -29.15 -6.96 13.10
CA PRO A 294 -29.54 -6.36 11.83
C PRO A 294 -28.44 -5.51 11.20
N VAL A 295 -27.73 -4.71 11.98
CA VAL A 295 -26.65 -3.86 11.46
C VAL A 295 -25.54 -4.71 10.85
N PHE A 296 -25.12 -5.77 11.54
CA PHE A 296 -24.06 -6.67 11.07
C PHE A 296 -24.40 -7.32 9.73
N ARG A 297 -25.60 -7.92 9.60
CA ARG A 297 -26.02 -8.58 8.36
C ARG A 297 -26.26 -7.60 7.19
N TRP A 298 -26.75 -6.39 7.46
CA TRP A 298 -26.95 -5.37 6.42
C TRP A 298 -25.62 -4.83 5.92
N VAL A 299 -24.72 -4.46 6.82
CA VAL A 299 -23.43 -3.88 6.44
C VAL A 299 -22.57 -4.91 5.70
N LEU A 300 -22.39 -6.11 6.25
CA LEU A 300 -21.58 -7.14 5.61
C LEU A 300 -22.25 -7.74 4.37
N GLY A 301 -23.58 -7.82 4.33
CA GLY A 301 -24.31 -8.23 3.14
C GLY A 301 -24.12 -7.23 2.00
N CYS A 302 -24.22 -5.92 2.29
CA CYS A 302 -23.99 -4.88 1.29
C CYS A 302 -22.54 -4.89 0.79
N LEU A 303 -21.57 -4.94 1.70
CA LEU A 303 -20.15 -5.01 1.33
C LEU A 303 -19.82 -6.27 0.53
N GLY A 304 -20.35 -7.42 0.95
CA GLY A 304 -20.23 -8.67 0.21
C GLY A 304 -20.82 -8.56 -1.19
N GLY A 305 -22.00 -7.94 -1.34
CA GLY A 305 -22.61 -7.66 -2.63
C GLY A 305 -21.73 -6.79 -3.54
N LEU A 306 -21.21 -5.67 -3.02
CA LEU A 306 -20.32 -4.80 -3.78
C LEU A 306 -19.06 -5.55 -4.23
N ILE A 307 -18.33 -6.20 -3.31
CA ILE A 307 -17.09 -6.91 -3.61
C ILE A 307 -17.32 -8.06 -4.59
N LEU A 308 -18.29 -8.94 -4.31
CA LEU A 308 -18.56 -10.10 -5.15
C LEU A 308 -19.07 -9.70 -6.53
N SER A 309 -19.78 -8.58 -6.66
CA SER A 309 -20.19 -8.07 -7.98
C SER A 309 -19.01 -7.63 -8.83
N ILE A 310 -17.99 -6.99 -8.23
CA ILE A 310 -16.76 -6.62 -8.94
C ILE A 310 -15.98 -7.87 -9.33
N VAL A 311 -15.81 -8.82 -8.42
CA VAL A 311 -15.11 -10.08 -8.72
C VAL A 311 -15.80 -10.86 -9.84
N ALA A 312 -17.14 -10.94 -9.82
CA ALA A 312 -17.89 -11.56 -10.90
C ALA A 312 -17.70 -10.80 -12.22
N ALA A 313 -17.71 -9.47 -12.16
CA ALA A 313 -17.54 -8.62 -13.32
C ALA A 313 -16.13 -8.71 -13.93
N SER A 314 -15.07 -8.81 -13.13
CA SER A 314 -13.69 -9.00 -13.60
C SER A 314 -13.49 -10.39 -14.20
N LEU A 315 -14.10 -11.43 -13.61
CA LEU A 315 -14.10 -12.77 -14.20
C LEU A 315 -14.79 -12.80 -15.58
N LEU A 316 -15.93 -12.10 -15.71
CA LEU A 316 -16.62 -11.97 -17.00
C LEU A 316 -15.78 -11.21 -18.03
N LEU A 317 -15.06 -10.16 -17.61
CA LEU A 317 -14.12 -9.46 -18.48
C LEU A 317 -12.99 -10.36 -18.99
N GLY A 318 -12.45 -11.24 -18.14
CA GLY A 318 -11.47 -12.26 -18.55
C GLY A 318 -12.01 -13.24 -19.59
N LEU A 319 -13.34 -13.42 -19.66
CA LEU A 319 -14.02 -14.19 -20.69
C LEU A 319 -14.45 -13.34 -21.90
N ARG A 320 -13.94 -12.10 -22.02
CA ARG A 320 -14.32 -11.10 -23.03
C ARG A 320 -15.82 -10.72 -23.01
N ILE A 321 -16.47 -10.79 -21.85
CA ILE A 321 -17.86 -10.37 -21.65
C ILE A 321 -17.88 -9.06 -20.85
N SER A 322 -18.15 -7.95 -21.53
CA SER A 322 -18.34 -6.66 -20.86
C SER A 322 -19.80 -6.47 -20.43
N ILE A 323 -20.03 -6.36 -19.11
CA ILE A 323 -21.36 -6.06 -18.55
C ILE A 323 -21.51 -4.58 -18.20
N GLY A 324 -22.68 -3.99 -18.50
CA GLY A 324 -22.98 -2.60 -18.17
C GLY A 324 -23.27 -2.36 -16.68
N VAL A 325 -23.33 -1.08 -16.30
CA VAL A 325 -23.63 -0.63 -14.92
C VAL A 325 -24.92 -1.24 -14.33
N PRO A 326 -26.06 -1.35 -15.06
CA PRO A 326 -27.25 -1.98 -14.52
C PRO A 326 -27.07 -3.46 -14.17
N ALA A 327 -26.29 -4.20 -14.98
CA ALA A 327 -26.06 -5.62 -14.77
C ALA A 327 -25.19 -5.88 -13.53
N ILE A 328 -24.14 -5.08 -13.32
CA ILE A 328 -23.31 -5.20 -12.12
C ILE A 328 -24.07 -4.77 -10.85
N MET A 329 -24.93 -3.76 -10.94
CA MET A 329 -25.82 -3.38 -9.83
C MET A 329 -26.77 -4.55 -9.47
N MET A 330 -27.33 -5.23 -10.47
CA MET A 330 -28.15 -6.43 -10.24
C MET A 330 -27.34 -7.57 -9.62
N LEU A 331 -26.10 -7.79 -10.05
CA LEU A 331 -25.20 -8.75 -9.41
C LEU A 331 -24.93 -8.37 -7.95
N ALA A 332 -24.68 -7.09 -7.65
CA ALA A 332 -24.47 -6.60 -6.29
C ALA A 332 -25.69 -6.85 -5.39
N VAL A 333 -26.90 -6.66 -5.92
CA VAL A 333 -28.14 -6.96 -5.20
C VAL A 333 -28.28 -8.46 -4.95
N VAL A 334 -28.14 -9.30 -5.98
CA VAL A 334 -28.32 -10.75 -5.86
C VAL A 334 -27.27 -11.37 -4.93
N LEU A 335 -25.99 -11.08 -5.16
CA LEU A 335 -24.89 -11.59 -4.35
C LEU A 335 -24.92 -11.00 -2.94
N GLY A 336 -25.35 -9.74 -2.78
CA GLY A 336 -25.55 -9.12 -1.48
C GLY A 336 -26.69 -9.78 -0.70
N ILE A 337 -27.80 -10.15 -1.36
CA ILE A 337 -28.90 -10.89 -0.72
C ILE A 337 -28.42 -12.28 -0.31
N ILE A 338 -27.64 -12.97 -1.15
CA ILE A 338 -27.05 -14.27 -0.79
C ILE A 338 -26.15 -14.12 0.45
N ALA A 339 -25.25 -13.14 0.47
CA ALA A 339 -24.40 -12.86 1.63
C ALA A 339 -25.24 -12.52 2.88
N PHE A 340 -26.28 -11.70 2.75
CA PHE A 340 -27.22 -11.37 3.83
C PHE A 340 -27.90 -12.64 4.39
N LEU A 341 -28.38 -13.54 3.53
CA LEU A 341 -29.02 -14.79 3.94
C LEU A 341 -28.04 -15.73 4.65
N LEU A 342 -26.81 -15.86 4.14
CA LEU A 342 -25.76 -16.65 4.79
C LEU A 342 -25.42 -16.10 6.19
N LEU A 343 -25.33 -14.78 6.33
CA LEU A 343 -25.13 -14.13 7.63
C LEU A 343 -26.31 -14.36 8.59
N GLU A 344 -27.55 -14.32 8.09
CA GLU A 344 -28.74 -14.63 8.88
C GLU A 344 -28.73 -16.10 9.37
N MET A 345 -28.32 -17.04 8.51
CA MET A 345 -28.16 -18.45 8.88
C MET A 345 -27.10 -18.63 9.97
N ILE A 346 -25.97 -17.95 9.87
CA ILE A 346 -24.90 -17.96 10.89
C ILE A 346 -25.40 -17.37 12.22
N ILE A 347 -26.12 -16.25 12.17
CA ILE A 347 -26.63 -15.56 13.37
C ILE A 347 -27.69 -16.41 14.08
N ARG A 348 -28.60 -17.06 13.34
CA ARG A 348 -29.66 -17.91 13.89
C ARG A 348 -29.20 -19.33 14.20
N LYS A 349 -28.05 -19.76 13.66
CA LYS A 349 -27.56 -21.15 13.69
C LYS A 349 -28.57 -22.15 13.12
N ASN A 350 -29.31 -21.73 12.11
CA ASN A 350 -30.38 -22.54 11.51
C ASN A 350 -30.52 -22.17 10.03
N PHE A 351 -30.77 -23.16 9.18
CA PHE A 351 -31.05 -22.99 7.75
C PHE A 351 -32.51 -22.58 7.49
N LYS A 352 -33.44 -22.93 8.39
CA LYS A 352 -34.87 -22.59 8.29
C LYS A 352 -35.12 -21.15 8.79
N ILE A 353 -34.72 -20.17 7.97
CA ILE A 353 -34.81 -18.74 8.31
C ILE A 353 -36.00 -18.01 7.68
N PHE A 354 -36.58 -18.58 6.61
CA PHE A 354 -37.61 -17.94 5.81
C PHE A 354 -38.89 -17.68 6.60
N SER A 355 -39.29 -16.41 6.63
CA SER A 355 -40.52 -15.94 7.28
C SER A 355 -41.06 -14.73 6.52
N LYS A 356 -42.35 -14.42 6.68
CA LYS A 356 -42.97 -13.23 6.06
C LYS A 356 -42.25 -11.93 6.47
N ALA A 357 -41.75 -11.86 7.71
CA ALA A 357 -40.97 -10.72 8.18
C ALA A 357 -39.61 -10.63 7.48
N LEU A 358 -38.87 -11.75 7.37
CA LEU A 358 -37.58 -11.78 6.68
C LEU A 358 -37.72 -11.41 5.19
N PHE A 359 -38.79 -11.83 4.53
CA PHE A 359 -39.02 -11.47 3.13
C PHE A 359 -39.16 -9.95 2.93
N LYS A 360 -39.87 -9.26 3.83
CA LYS A 360 -39.94 -7.79 3.83
C LYS A 360 -38.56 -7.16 4.06
N GLU A 361 -37.74 -7.74 4.93
CA GLU A 361 -36.37 -7.29 5.17
C GLU A 361 -35.47 -7.48 3.94
N ILE A 362 -35.60 -8.58 3.19
CA ILE A 362 -34.82 -8.83 1.96
C ILE A 362 -35.15 -7.78 0.91
N ILE A 363 -36.43 -7.44 0.73
CA ILE A 363 -36.84 -6.38 -0.21
C ILE A 363 -36.25 -5.03 0.22
N ALA A 364 -36.37 -4.68 1.50
CA ALA A 364 -35.81 -3.44 2.03
C ALA A 364 -34.28 -3.40 1.90
N PHE A 365 -33.60 -4.52 2.13
CA PHE A 365 -32.15 -4.65 1.96
C PHE A 365 -31.75 -4.54 0.48
N GLY A 366 -32.47 -5.17 -0.44
CA GLY A 366 -32.24 -5.03 -1.88
C GLY A 366 -32.36 -3.58 -2.33
N ALA A 367 -33.43 -2.89 -1.90
CA ALA A 367 -33.59 -1.44 -2.15
C ALA A 367 -32.44 -0.62 -1.55
N PHE A 368 -31.97 -0.96 -0.35
CA PHE A 368 -30.81 -0.31 0.26
C PHE A 368 -29.53 -0.48 -0.58
N VAL A 369 -29.24 -1.69 -1.08
CA VAL A 369 -28.07 -1.93 -1.94
C VAL A 369 -28.19 -1.13 -3.25
N VAL A 370 -29.38 -1.03 -3.85
CA VAL A 370 -29.62 -0.19 -5.03
C VAL A 370 -29.33 1.28 -4.74
N VAL A 371 -29.79 1.81 -3.60
CA VAL A 371 -29.53 3.20 -3.20
C VAL A 371 -28.04 3.45 -2.98
N VAL A 372 -27.34 2.53 -2.29
CA VAL A 372 -25.89 2.65 -2.05
C VAL A 372 -25.11 2.60 -3.37
N PHE A 373 -25.37 1.59 -4.21
CA PHE A 373 -24.70 1.43 -5.50
C PHE A 373 -25.00 2.60 -6.45
N GLY A 374 -26.27 3.01 -6.50
CA GLY A 374 -26.71 4.18 -7.27
C GLY A 374 -26.04 5.47 -6.79
N GLY A 375 -25.92 5.68 -5.47
CA GLY A 375 -25.20 6.81 -4.89
C GLY A 375 -23.72 6.83 -5.29
N ILE A 376 -23.04 5.68 -5.27
CA ILE A 376 -21.65 5.55 -5.74
C ILE A 376 -21.56 5.89 -7.24
N THR A 377 -22.49 5.39 -8.05
CA THR A 377 -22.53 5.65 -9.50
C THR A 377 -22.78 7.13 -9.81
N VAL A 378 -23.70 7.77 -9.09
CA VAL A 378 -23.97 9.22 -9.25
C VAL A 378 -22.75 10.03 -8.85
N TYR A 379 -22.10 9.69 -7.74
CA TYR A 379 -20.85 10.33 -7.33
C TYR A 379 -19.75 10.17 -8.39
N GLY A 380 -19.58 8.95 -8.93
CA GLY A 380 -18.65 8.67 -10.03
C GLY A 380 -18.91 9.52 -11.25
N ASN A 381 -20.16 9.62 -11.69
CA ASN A 381 -20.54 10.48 -12.82
C ASN A 381 -20.22 11.97 -12.56
N VAL A 382 -20.37 12.47 -11.33
CA VAL A 382 -20.00 13.86 -11.00
C VAL A 382 -18.49 14.06 -11.10
N GLN A 383 -17.70 13.13 -10.55
CA GLN A 383 -16.25 13.20 -10.55
C GLN A 383 -15.64 13.00 -11.94
N GLU A 384 -16.19 12.07 -12.71
CA GLU A 384 -15.77 11.79 -14.09
C GLU A 384 -15.93 13.01 -14.99
N ASN A 385 -17.02 13.77 -14.83
CA ASN A 385 -17.30 14.96 -15.62
C ASN A 385 -16.55 16.22 -15.13
N TYR A 386 -15.82 16.12 -14.02
CA TYR A 386 -15.06 17.27 -13.50
C TYR A 386 -13.77 17.47 -14.30
N ILE A 387 -13.69 18.63 -14.96
CA ILE A 387 -12.49 19.19 -15.59
C ILE A 387 -12.19 20.53 -14.90
N PRO A 388 -10.97 20.74 -14.37
CA PRO A 388 -10.61 22.02 -13.77
C PRO A 388 -10.66 23.18 -14.77
N LYS A 389 -10.96 24.40 -14.30
CA LYS A 389 -10.91 25.60 -15.16
C LYS A 389 -9.47 26.04 -15.34
N LEU A 390 -9.11 26.49 -16.55
CA LEU A 390 -7.76 26.96 -16.88
C LEU A 390 -7.22 27.99 -15.86
N ALA A 391 -8.06 28.93 -15.42
CA ALA A 391 -7.67 29.95 -14.45
C ALA A 391 -7.25 29.42 -13.07
N ASP A 392 -7.72 28.22 -12.70
CA ASP A 392 -7.46 27.60 -11.40
C ASP A 392 -6.25 26.65 -11.46
N ILE A 393 -5.75 26.33 -12.67
CA ILE A 393 -4.61 25.45 -12.89
C ILE A 393 -3.32 26.27 -12.75
N ASP A 394 -2.36 25.70 -12.03
CA ASP A 394 -0.98 26.21 -11.93
C ASP A 394 -0.11 25.53 -13.01
N SER A 395 -0.10 24.19 -13.01
CA SER A 395 0.59 23.37 -14.01
C SER A 395 -0.21 22.10 -14.30
N ALA A 396 0.01 21.52 -15.49
CA ALA A 396 -0.60 20.27 -15.90
C ALA A 396 0.43 19.33 -16.52
N ARG A 397 0.28 18.04 -16.27
CA ARG A 397 1.12 16.97 -16.81
C ARG A 397 0.25 15.98 -17.57
N ILE A 398 0.72 15.52 -18.72
CA ILE A 398 0.13 14.42 -19.46
C ILE A 398 1.20 13.39 -19.82
N ALA A 399 0.84 12.11 -19.75
CA ALA A 399 1.69 11.00 -20.15
C ALA A 399 0.94 10.17 -21.21
N ILE A 400 1.45 10.19 -22.45
CA ILE A 400 1.04 9.29 -23.53
C ILE A 400 2.18 8.32 -23.82
N ASP A 401 3.30 8.84 -24.33
CA ASP A 401 4.56 8.08 -24.47
C ASP A 401 5.49 8.36 -23.29
N PHE A 402 5.59 9.64 -22.92
CA PHE A 402 6.35 10.12 -21.78
C PHE A 402 5.72 11.39 -21.20
N ASP A 403 6.28 11.88 -20.10
CA ASP A 403 5.67 12.95 -19.32
C ASP A 403 5.94 14.35 -19.87
N ILE A 404 4.90 14.96 -20.43
CA ILE A 404 4.89 16.37 -20.82
C ILE A 404 4.27 17.22 -19.72
N ASN A 405 5.02 18.21 -19.24
CA ASN A 405 4.53 19.24 -18.34
C ASN A 405 4.27 20.53 -19.12
N LEU A 406 3.08 21.09 -18.98
CA LEU A 406 2.69 22.37 -19.56
C LEU A 406 2.22 23.33 -18.47
N GLU A 407 2.46 24.61 -18.70
CA GLU A 407 2.10 25.71 -17.80
C GLU A 407 1.43 26.85 -18.58
N GLY A 408 0.74 27.74 -17.88
CA GLY A 408 0.10 28.89 -18.49
C GLY A 408 -0.91 28.52 -19.57
N LYS A 409 -0.79 29.13 -20.76
CA LYS A 409 -1.75 28.92 -21.87
C LYS A 409 -1.63 27.55 -22.52
N ASP A 410 -0.46 26.92 -22.48
CA ASP A 410 -0.24 25.63 -23.15
C ASP A 410 -1.05 24.49 -22.50
N VAL A 411 -1.50 24.67 -21.26
CA VAL A 411 -2.42 23.75 -20.56
C VAL A 411 -3.73 23.53 -21.33
N GLU A 412 -4.16 24.49 -22.16
CA GLU A 412 -5.34 24.31 -23.03
C GLU A 412 -5.22 23.07 -23.92
N LYS A 413 -4.01 22.72 -24.37
CA LYS A 413 -3.75 21.52 -25.18
C LYS A 413 -4.10 20.22 -24.43
N ILE A 414 -3.80 20.17 -23.13
CA ILE A 414 -4.14 19.02 -22.26
C ILE A 414 -5.64 18.99 -22.01
N LEU A 415 -6.27 20.13 -21.78
CA LEU A 415 -7.73 20.23 -21.58
C LEU A 415 -8.51 19.78 -22.83
N GLU A 416 -8.05 20.16 -24.03
CA GLU A 416 -8.61 19.68 -25.30
C GLU A 416 -8.43 18.17 -25.47
N THR A 417 -7.23 17.67 -25.18
CA THR A 417 -6.93 16.23 -25.23
C THR A 417 -7.81 15.44 -24.25
N GLN A 418 -8.02 15.95 -23.03
CA GLN A 418 -8.93 15.32 -22.07
C GLN A 418 -10.36 15.21 -22.63
N LYS A 419 -10.86 16.23 -23.32
CA LYS A 419 -12.19 16.18 -23.96
C LYS A 419 -12.27 15.11 -25.05
N ILE A 420 -11.21 14.94 -25.84
CA ILE A 420 -11.12 13.88 -26.86
C ILE A 420 -11.18 12.50 -26.19
N LEU A 421 -10.43 12.31 -25.11
CA LEU A 421 -10.43 11.06 -24.33
C LEU A 421 -11.81 10.78 -23.76
N MET A 422 -12.45 11.77 -23.12
CA MET A 422 -13.80 11.61 -22.55
C MET A 422 -14.86 11.22 -23.60
N ALA A 423 -14.69 11.63 -24.86
CA ALA A 423 -15.59 11.20 -25.94
C ALA A 423 -15.51 9.69 -26.23
N GLN A 424 -14.39 9.02 -25.90
CA GLN A 424 -14.18 7.58 -26.09
C GLN A 424 -14.91 6.71 -25.05
N LYS A 425 -15.52 7.30 -24.01
CA LYS A 425 -16.19 6.58 -22.91
C LYS A 425 -17.08 5.43 -23.39
N LYS A 426 -17.95 5.70 -24.37
CA LYS A 426 -18.94 4.71 -24.84
C LYS A 426 -18.27 3.51 -25.50
N ASP A 427 -17.21 3.75 -26.26
CA ASP A 427 -16.49 2.71 -26.99
C ASP A 427 -15.59 1.92 -26.05
N TYR A 428 -14.96 2.59 -25.09
CA TYR A 428 -14.27 1.95 -23.96
C TYR A 428 -15.19 0.95 -23.24
N PHE A 429 -16.37 1.34 -22.75
CA PHE A 429 -17.23 0.41 -22.01
C PHE A 429 -17.72 -0.80 -22.84
N LYS A 430 -17.79 -0.66 -24.17
CA LYS A 430 -18.11 -1.77 -25.07
C LYS A 430 -16.93 -2.72 -25.24
N LYS A 431 -15.70 -2.20 -25.34
CA LYS A 431 -14.49 -2.95 -25.71
C LYS A 431 -13.41 -3.02 -24.64
N ARG A 432 -13.68 -2.67 -23.38
CA ARG A 432 -12.68 -2.63 -22.30
C ARG A 432 -12.00 -3.96 -21.94
N TYR A 433 -12.35 -5.06 -22.60
CA TYR A 433 -11.58 -6.31 -22.54
C TYR A 433 -10.38 -6.30 -23.51
N ASP A 434 -10.35 -5.36 -24.46
CA ASP A 434 -9.26 -5.04 -25.40
C ASP A 434 -8.54 -3.76 -24.90
N ASP A 435 -8.06 -3.77 -23.66
CA ASP A 435 -7.31 -2.64 -23.06
C ASP A 435 -5.90 -2.56 -23.69
N SER A 436 -5.66 -1.53 -24.49
CA SER A 436 -4.43 -1.35 -25.28
C SER A 436 -3.38 -0.48 -24.58
N GLY A 437 -3.77 0.19 -23.50
CA GLY A 437 -2.92 1.13 -22.80
C GLY A 437 -3.72 2.18 -22.03
N TYR A 438 -3.00 3.12 -21.43
CA TYR A 438 -3.60 4.19 -20.65
C TYR A 438 -2.86 5.51 -20.83
N ILE A 439 -3.62 6.59 -20.81
CA ILE A 439 -3.15 7.97 -20.84
C ILE A 439 -3.44 8.60 -19.49
N THR A 440 -2.42 9.16 -18.87
CA THR A 440 -2.54 9.79 -17.55
C THR A 440 -2.48 11.30 -17.67
N ILE A 441 -3.37 12.01 -16.97
CA ILE A 441 -3.36 13.47 -16.85
C ILE A 441 -3.33 13.84 -15.37
N SER A 442 -2.49 14.79 -14.98
CA SER A 442 -2.43 15.33 -13.62
C SER A 442 -2.44 16.85 -13.66
N TYR A 443 -3.37 17.46 -12.94
CA TYR A 443 -3.44 18.91 -12.76
C TYR A 443 -2.99 19.27 -11.35
N THR A 444 -2.11 20.27 -11.25
CA THR A 444 -1.81 20.96 -9.99
C THR A 444 -2.56 22.28 -10.00
N LEU A 445 -3.47 22.46 -9.05
CA LEU A 445 -4.26 23.68 -8.91
C LEU A 445 -3.51 24.72 -8.07
N LYS A 446 -3.84 26.00 -8.24
CA LYS A 446 -3.20 27.12 -7.52
C LYS A 446 -3.36 27.07 -6.00
N ASN A 447 -4.37 26.34 -5.51
CA ASN A 447 -4.58 26.08 -4.08
C ASN A 447 -3.72 24.92 -3.54
N GLY A 448 -2.89 24.28 -4.38
CA GLY A 448 -2.08 23.11 -4.06
C GLY A 448 -2.79 21.76 -4.18
N GLU A 449 -4.08 21.73 -4.50
CA GLU A 449 -4.81 20.48 -4.74
C GLU A 449 -4.37 19.84 -6.07
N LYS A 450 -4.30 18.51 -6.09
CA LYS A 450 -4.03 17.72 -7.29
C LYS A 450 -5.26 16.97 -7.78
N VAL A 451 -5.44 16.93 -9.09
CA VAL A 451 -6.53 16.22 -9.77
C VAL A 451 -5.91 15.29 -10.80
N ASN A 452 -6.05 13.97 -10.62
CA ASN A 452 -5.46 12.98 -11.52
C ASN A 452 -6.55 12.26 -12.34
N ARG A 453 -6.19 11.86 -13.55
CA ARG A 453 -7.06 11.13 -14.47
C ARG A 453 -6.27 10.05 -15.17
N VAL A 454 -6.86 8.87 -15.31
CA VAL A 454 -6.28 7.73 -16.02
C VAL A 454 -7.32 7.21 -17.01
N TYR A 455 -7.09 7.45 -18.29
CA TYR A 455 -7.97 7.07 -19.39
C TYR A 455 -7.41 5.83 -20.08
N HIS A 456 -8.08 4.70 -19.90
CA HIS A 456 -7.78 3.48 -20.65
C HIS A 456 -8.22 3.64 -22.11
N THR A 457 -7.41 3.15 -23.03
CA THR A 457 -7.66 3.21 -24.47
C THR A 457 -8.00 1.83 -25.01
N THR A 458 -8.77 1.80 -26.09
CA THR A 458 -9.08 0.57 -26.85
C THR A 458 -8.15 0.48 -28.05
N ASP A 459 -7.99 -0.70 -28.64
CA ASP A 459 -7.16 -0.91 -29.85
C ASP A 459 -7.46 0.07 -31.01
N ASP A 460 -8.71 0.51 -31.17
CA ASP A 460 -9.08 1.44 -32.25
C ASP A 460 -8.64 2.90 -31.99
N PHE A 461 -8.28 3.23 -30.75
CA PHE A 461 -7.86 4.57 -30.38
C PHE A 461 -6.36 4.70 -30.62
N ASN A 462 -5.99 5.59 -31.54
CA ASN A 462 -4.60 5.88 -31.84
C ASN A 462 -4.23 7.26 -31.25
N PRO A 463 -3.50 7.30 -30.10
CA PRO A 463 -3.13 8.55 -29.45
C PRO A 463 -2.35 9.49 -30.38
N HIS A 464 -1.47 8.95 -31.24
CA HIS A 464 -0.66 9.76 -32.16
C HIS A 464 -1.49 10.49 -33.21
N LYS A 465 -2.60 9.89 -33.66
CA LYS A 465 -3.50 10.51 -34.63
C LYS A 465 -4.50 11.46 -33.99
N GLN A 466 -4.98 11.13 -32.78
CA GLN A 466 -6.10 11.84 -32.16
C GLN A 466 -5.66 12.92 -31.17
N CYS A 467 -4.52 12.77 -30.49
CA CYS A 467 -3.96 13.71 -29.51
C CYS A 467 -2.91 14.65 -30.12
N LYS A 468 -3.14 15.16 -31.35
CA LYS A 468 -2.14 15.88 -32.15
C LYS A 468 -1.45 17.05 -31.44
N ALA A 469 -2.18 17.79 -30.60
CA ALA A 469 -1.63 18.94 -29.87
C ALA A 469 -0.54 18.53 -28.88
N ILE A 470 -0.69 17.36 -28.24
CA ILE A 470 0.29 16.80 -27.31
C ILE A 470 1.40 16.09 -28.07
N MET A 471 1.09 15.41 -29.18
CA MET A 471 2.12 14.85 -30.05
C MET A 471 3.07 15.92 -30.60
N ALA A 472 2.57 17.11 -30.89
CA ALA A 472 3.41 18.23 -31.30
C ALA A 472 4.34 18.72 -30.17
N GLU A 473 3.93 18.58 -28.90
CA GLU A 473 4.76 18.86 -27.73
C GLU A 473 5.78 17.75 -27.49
N GLU A 474 5.38 16.48 -27.56
CA GLU A 474 6.28 15.33 -27.45
C GLU A 474 7.36 15.36 -28.52
N ASN A 475 7.02 15.72 -29.77
CA ASN A 475 7.99 15.78 -30.86
C ASN A 475 8.93 17.00 -30.82
N LYS A 476 8.86 17.86 -29.81
CA LYS A 476 9.85 18.94 -29.65
C LYS A 476 11.21 18.32 -29.28
N PRO A 477 12.32 18.69 -29.96
CA PRO A 477 13.63 18.09 -29.71
C PRO A 477 14.03 18.09 -28.23
N GLN A 478 13.82 19.20 -27.52
CA GLN A 478 14.14 19.30 -26.10
C GLN A 478 13.35 18.32 -25.21
N ASN A 479 12.08 18.07 -25.53
CA ASN A 479 11.25 17.16 -24.76
C ASN A 479 11.67 15.70 -24.98
N ILE A 480 12.06 15.35 -26.21
CA ILE A 480 12.62 14.02 -26.54
C ILE A 480 13.98 13.84 -25.86
N ILE A 481 14.85 14.84 -25.89
CA ILE A 481 16.13 14.81 -25.19
C ILE A 481 15.90 14.56 -23.69
N ASN A 482 14.97 15.29 -23.07
CA ASN A 482 14.64 15.12 -21.66
C ASN A 482 14.02 13.73 -21.38
N ALA A 483 13.25 13.17 -22.31
CA ALA A 483 12.68 11.84 -22.20
C ALA A 483 13.77 10.75 -22.28
N ILE A 484 14.66 10.83 -23.27
CA ILE A 484 15.81 9.93 -23.43
C ILE A 484 16.66 9.97 -22.16
N MET A 485 17.06 11.17 -21.72
CA MET A 485 17.93 11.36 -20.55
C MET A 485 17.22 11.18 -19.22
N GLN A 486 15.90 10.99 -19.22
CA GLN A 486 15.05 10.89 -18.03
C GLN A 486 15.27 12.04 -17.03
N CYS A 487 15.56 13.25 -17.50
CA CYS A 487 15.77 14.44 -16.66
C CYS A 487 15.69 15.74 -17.47
N ASP A 488 15.62 16.87 -16.76
CA ASP A 488 15.92 18.18 -17.35
C ASP A 488 17.43 18.27 -17.60
N THR A 489 17.80 18.34 -18.88
CA THR A 489 19.18 18.32 -19.36
C THR A 489 19.91 19.67 -19.25
N THR A 490 19.28 20.68 -18.67
CA THR A 490 19.90 21.99 -18.43
C THR A 490 21.08 21.86 -17.46
N ASP A 491 22.28 22.30 -17.85
CA ASP A 491 23.50 22.33 -17.03
C ASP A 491 23.92 20.97 -16.43
N ILE A 492 23.58 19.84 -17.06
CA ILE A 492 24.08 18.52 -16.64
C ILE A 492 25.59 18.41 -16.86
N THR A 493 26.26 17.63 -16.01
CA THR A 493 27.71 17.38 -16.12
C THR A 493 27.99 15.90 -16.30
N PHE A 494 28.63 15.54 -17.42
CA PHE A 494 29.01 14.15 -17.70
C PHE A 494 30.25 13.73 -16.91
N ILE A 495 30.20 12.53 -16.34
CA ILE A 495 31.28 11.93 -15.53
C ILE A 495 32.07 10.94 -16.39
N ASN A 496 31.39 9.95 -16.94
CA ASN A 496 31.92 8.87 -17.77
C ASN A 496 30.76 8.12 -18.46
N GLY A 497 31.07 7.05 -19.17
CA GLY A 497 30.06 6.13 -19.70
C GLY A 497 30.68 4.79 -20.09
N SER A 498 29.83 3.85 -20.51
CA SER A 498 30.26 2.57 -21.05
C SER A 498 29.53 2.25 -22.36
N ALA A 499 30.25 1.52 -23.21
CA ALA A 499 29.74 0.92 -24.43
C ALA A 499 29.97 -0.58 -24.30
N GLU A 500 28.88 -1.31 -24.11
CA GLU A 500 28.91 -2.76 -23.90
C GLU A 500 28.21 -3.44 -25.07
N GLN A 501 28.86 -4.42 -25.68
CA GLN A 501 28.26 -5.29 -26.68
C GLN A 501 28.28 -6.71 -26.16
N TYR A 502 27.14 -7.39 -26.23
CA TYR A 502 27.02 -8.79 -25.85
C TYR A 502 26.84 -9.67 -27.09
N ASN A 503 27.28 -10.92 -27.02
CA ASN A 503 26.86 -11.95 -28.00
C ASN A 503 25.61 -12.70 -27.51
N ASP A 504 25.07 -13.57 -28.35
CA ASP A 504 23.89 -14.41 -28.11
C ASP A 504 23.99 -15.33 -26.86
N LYS A 505 25.13 -15.37 -26.18
CA LYS A 505 25.36 -16.11 -24.92
C LYS A 505 25.57 -15.19 -23.71
N TYR A 506 25.27 -13.90 -23.82
CA TYR A 506 25.51 -12.87 -22.80
C TYR A 506 26.98 -12.75 -22.37
N VAL A 507 27.91 -13.05 -23.28
CA VAL A 507 29.34 -12.83 -23.05
C VAL A 507 29.74 -11.51 -23.69
N ASP A 508 30.44 -10.66 -22.92
CA ASP A 508 30.99 -9.38 -23.39
C ASP A 508 31.86 -9.57 -24.64
N VAL A 509 31.42 -8.99 -25.75
CA VAL A 509 32.18 -8.84 -27.01
C VAL A 509 32.90 -7.49 -27.03
N LEU A 510 32.30 -6.47 -26.42
CA LEU A 510 32.88 -5.15 -26.21
C LEU A 510 32.51 -4.70 -24.79
N ASN A 511 33.45 -4.14 -24.04
CA ASN A 511 33.19 -3.52 -22.74
C ASN A 511 34.16 -2.35 -22.57
N GLU A 512 33.87 -1.26 -23.27
CA GLU A 512 34.71 -0.07 -23.29
C GLU A 512 34.15 0.98 -22.35
N ARG A 513 35.04 1.62 -21.58
CA ARG A 513 34.68 2.74 -20.70
C ARG A 513 35.32 4.01 -21.23
N PHE A 514 34.53 5.07 -21.29
CA PHE A 514 34.97 6.36 -21.79
C PHE A 514 34.77 7.48 -20.75
N ASN A 515 35.54 8.55 -20.90
CA ASN A 515 35.52 9.68 -19.96
C ASN A 515 34.36 10.65 -20.25
N GLY A 516 34.13 11.60 -19.33
CA GLY A 516 33.05 12.58 -19.43
C GLY A 516 33.08 13.46 -20.69
N LYS A 517 34.25 13.68 -21.30
CA LYS A 517 34.35 14.43 -22.57
C LYS A 517 33.71 13.64 -23.71
N VAL A 518 34.08 12.37 -23.86
CA VAL A 518 33.48 11.48 -24.87
C VAL A 518 31.98 11.31 -24.63
N ALA A 519 31.55 11.20 -23.37
CA ALA A 519 30.13 11.16 -23.01
C ALA A 519 29.37 12.44 -23.43
N ALA A 520 30.00 13.62 -23.28
CA ALA A 520 29.42 14.88 -23.74
C ALA A 520 29.35 14.97 -25.27
N ASP A 521 30.41 14.54 -25.97
CA ASP A 521 30.44 14.50 -27.44
C ASP A 521 29.35 13.55 -27.99
N ILE A 522 29.15 12.40 -27.34
CA ILE A 522 28.06 11.45 -27.63
C ILE A 522 26.70 12.12 -27.42
N PHE A 523 26.51 12.81 -26.31
CA PHE A 523 25.25 13.49 -26.02
C PHE A 523 24.95 14.61 -27.03
N ASP A 524 25.95 15.37 -27.47
CA ASP A 524 25.76 16.39 -28.51
C ASP A 524 25.43 15.76 -29.87
N ALA A 525 25.94 14.58 -30.17
CA ALA A 525 25.53 13.81 -31.35
C ALA A 525 24.07 13.33 -31.24
N VAL A 526 23.67 12.85 -30.06
CA VAL A 526 22.28 12.49 -29.76
C VAL A 526 21.34 13.67 -29.98
N LYS A 527 21.68 14.89 -29.53
CA LYS A 527 20.86 16.09 -29.78
C LYS A 527 20.65 16.33 -31.28
N LYS A 528 21.71 16.22 -32.09
CA LYS A 528 21.63 16.40 -33.55
C LYS A 528 20.74 15.35 -34.21
N ASP A 529 20.86 14.09 -33.79
CA ASP A 529 20.03 13.00 -34.31
C ASP A 529 18.56 13.12 -33.85
N VAL A 530 18.30 13.66 -32.65
CA VAL A 530 16.94 14.01 -32.20
C VAL A 530 16.36 15.15 -33.06
N GLU A 531 17.13 16.20 -33.33
CA GLU A 531 16.73 17.31 -34.20
C GLU A 531 16.46 16.84 -35.64
N ALA A 532 17.20 15.84 -36.10
CA ALA A 532 16.99 15.19 -37.40
C ALA A 532 15.76 14.26 -37.44
N GLY A 533 15.15 13.93 -36.29
CA GLY A 533 13.95 13.11 -36.23
C GLY A 533 14.20 11.60 -36.26
N VAL A 534 15.44 11.14 -36.10
CA VAL A 534 15.82 9.72 -36.27
C VAL A 534 15.99 8.95 -34.96
N MET A 535 16.00 9.61 -33.80
CA MET A 535 16.17 8.94 -32.49
C MET A 535 14.85 8.46 -31.87
N GLN A 536 13.74 9.04 -32.32
CA GLN A 536 12.39 8.84 -31.80
C GLN A 536 11.92 7.39 -31.99
N GLU A 537 12.31 6.77 -33.10
CA GLU A 537 11.99 5.37 -33.43
C GLU A 537 12.76 4.34 -32.58
N TYR A 538 13.74 4.75 -31.76
CA TYR A 538 14.53 3.82 -30.95
C TYR A 538 14.29 3.96 -29.46
N ASN A 539 13.84 5.13 -28.99
CA ASN A 539 13.81 5.45 -27.55
C ASN A 539 12.41 5.74 -26.99
N LEU A 540 11.35 5.67 -27.80
CA LEU A 540 9.98 5.95 -27.36
C LEU A 540 9.13 4.67 -27.36
N GLN A 541 8.90 4.16 -26.14
CA GLN A 541 8.37 2.82 -25.80
C GLN A 541 6.93 2.49 -26.28
N ARG A 542 6.28 3.36 -27.06
CA ARG A 542 4.92 3.15 -27.59
C ARG A 542 4.72 3.52 -29.06
N MET A 543 5.73 4.08 -29.72
CA MET A 543 5.62 4.52 -31.11
C MET A 543 5.58 3.38 -32.14
N LEU A 544 5.70 2.11 -31.71
CA LEU A 544 6.13 1.03 -32.60
C LEU A 544 5.35 -0.26 -32.37
N ASP A 545 4.10 -0.25 -32.83
CA ASP A 545 3.46 -1.47 -33.37
C ASP A 545 4.12 -1.92 -34.70
N GLY A 546 5.29 -1.38 -35.06
CA GLY A 546 5.94 -1.57 -36.36
C GLY A 546 7.47 -1.55 -36.37
N VAL A 547 8.14 -1.52 -35.22
CA VAL A 547 9.55 -1.97 -35.19
C VAL A 547 9.48 -3.48 -35.02
N ASP A 548 10.07 -4.17 -36.00
CA ASP A 548 10.22 -5.62 -35.97
C ASP A 548 10.78 -5.99 -34.60
N LYS A 549 10.03 -6.78 -33.83
CA LYS A 549 10.45 -7.23 -32.49
C LYS A 549 11.77 -8.00 -32.53
N ASP A 550 12.21 -8.37 -33.73
CA ASP A 550 13.49 -8.99 -34.08
C ASP A 550 14.67 -8.01 -34.19
N THR A 551 14.49 -6.70 -33.92
CA THR A 551 15.58 -5.69 -33.92
C THR A 551 15.93 -5.20 -32.51
N SER A 552 16.18 -6.13 -31.60
CA SER A 552 16.65 -5.87 -30.23
C SER A 552 18.17 -5.66 -30.19
N TYR A 553 18.63 -4.41 -30.12
CA TYR A 553 20.07 -4.05 -30.06
C TYR A 553 20.79 -4.63 -28.82
N MET A 554 21.81 -5.48 -29.01
CA MET A 554 22.73 -5.93 -27.93
C MET A 554 23.89 -4.95 -27.67
N TYR A 555 23.70 -3.66 -27.95
CA TYR A 555 24.67 -2.60 -27.63
C TYR A 555 24.10 -1.67 -26.58
N ASN A 556 24.65 -1.77 -25.38
CA ASN A 556 24.29 -0.96 -24.25
C ASN A 556 25.23 0.25 -24.19
N LEU A 557 24.73 1.41 -24.63
CA LEU A 557 25.44 2.67 -24.53
C LEU A 557 24.94 3.44 -23.30
N MET A 558 25.73 3.43 -22.23
CA MET A 558 25.39 4.06 -20.96
C MET A 558 26.12 5.39 -20.78
N LEU A 559 25.40 6.45 -20.42
CA LEU A 559 25.98 7.74 -20.01
C LEU A 559 25.76 7.99 -18.53
N ASN A 560 26.83 8.34 -17.81
CA ASN A 560 26.78 8.72 -16.40
C ASN A 560 27.01 10.22 -16.22
N PHE A 561 26.10 10.88 -15.50
CA PHE A 561 26.11 12.33 -15.35
C PHE A 561 25.52 12.76 -13.99
N THR A 562 25.82 14.00 -13.59
CA THR A 562 25.15 14.65 -12.44
C THR A 562 24.12 15.65 -12.93
N VAL A 563 22.98 15.69 -12.26
CA VAL A 563 21.90 16.65 -12.52
C VAL A 563 21.96 17.76 -11.46
N PRO A 564 21.89 19.05 -11.83
CA PRO A 564 21.89 20.15 -10.87
C PRO A 564 20.74 20.09 -9.87
N LYS A 565 20.99 20.59 -8.66
CA LYS A 565 19.96 20.65 -7.62
C LYS A 565 18.76 21.47 -8.09
N GLY A 566 17.57 20.89 -7.96
CA GLY A 566 16.31 21.53 -8.35
C GLY A 566 15.89 21.28 -9.79
N ASN A 567 16.74 20.71 -10.64
CA ASN A 567 16.33 20.21 -11.94
C ASN A 567 15.41 19.01 -11.78
N ARG A 568 14.48 18.87 -12.74
CA ARG A 568 13.54 17.76 -12.75
C ARG A 568 14.25 16.47 -13.13
N ILE A 569 13.88 15.39 -12.46
CA ILE A 569 14.30 14.02 -12.79
C ILE A 569 13.06 13.18 -13.09
N GLY A 570 13.18 12.31 -14.09
CA GLY A 570 12.19 11.29 -14.42
C GLY A 570 12.18 10.22 -13.33
N LYS A 571 10.99 9.69 -13.02
CA LYS A 571 10.90 8.41 -12.31
C LYS A 571 11.13 7.32 -13.36
N SER A 572 12.05 6.38 -13.12
CA SER A 572 12.26 5.30 -14.09
C SER A 572 10.96 4.52 -14.30
N TRP A 573 10.60 4.31 -15.56
CA TRP A 573 9.49 3.45 -15.97
C TRP A 573 9.95 2.00 -15.95
N ASN A 574 10.34 1.48 -14.79
CA ASN A 574 10.41 0.04 -14.58
C ASN A 574 9.16 -0.36 -13.80
N VAL A 575 8.04 -0.48 -14.51
CA VAL A 575 6.88 -1.18 -13.95
C VAL A 575 6.23 -2.11 -14.98
N ASP A 576 7.04 -3.01 -15.52
CA ASP A 576 6.52 -4.28 -15.98
C ASP A 576 6.27 -5.17 -14.76
N GLY A 577 4.99 -5.41 -14.48
CA GLY A 577 4.54 -6.39 -13.52
C GLY A 577 4.17 -5.84 -12.14
N PHE A 578 3.16 -4.98 -12.07
CA PHE A 578 2.42 -4.83 -10.80
C PHE A 578 1.79 -6.17 -10.43
N THR A 579 2.39 -6.89 -9.49
CA THR A 579 1.71 -8.02 -8.86
C THR A 579 0.59 -7.45 -7.98
N TRP A 580 -0.57 -8.10 -7.97
CA TRP A 580 -1.69 -7.77 -7.09
C TRP A 580 -1.29 -7.57 -5.61
N TYR A 581 -0.15 -8.13 -5.20
CA TYR A 581 0.45 -7.98 -3.89
C TYR A 581 1.02 -6.57 -3.65
N GLU A 582 1.68 -5.94 -4.62
CA GLU A 582 2.21 -4.59 -4.49
C GLU A 582 1.11 -3.52 -4.57
N GLU A 583 0.08 -3.74 -5.39
CA GLU A 583 -1.13 -2.91 -5.35
C GLU A 583 -1.85 -3.04 -4.02
N LEU A 584 -1.94 -4.25 -3.45
CA LEU A 584 -2.49 -4.44 -2.10
C LEU A 584 -1.61 -3.73 -1.06
N LEU A 585 -0.28 -3.74 -1.19
CA LEU A 585 0.62 -3.03 -0.28
C LEU A 585 0.54 -1.50 -0.43
N ASP A 586 0.33 -0.95 -1.63
CA ASP A 586 0.08 0.49 -1.84
C ASP A 586 -1.33 0.89 -1.34
N ILE A 587 -2.34 0.04 -1.57
CA ILE A 587 -3.70 0.13 -0.99
C ILE A 587 -3.66 0.10 0.54
N LEU A 588 -2.83 -0.77 1.09
CA LEU A 588 -2.63 -0.91 2.51
C LEU A 588 -1.67 0.16 3.06
N GLY A 589 -1.00 0.95 2.21
CA GLY A 589 -0.15 2.09 2.55
C GLY A 589 1.26 1.73 3.04
N VAL A 590 1.75 0.54 2.71
CA VAL A 590 3.06 -0.01 3.10
C VAL A 590 4.17 0.54 2.19
N THR A 591 3.89 0.79 0.91
CA THR A 591 4.84 1.34 -0.07
C THR A 591 4.44 2.76 -0.44
N LYS A 592 4.95 3.76 0.29
CA LYS A 592 4.56 5.17 0.10
C LYS A 592 5.07 5.83 -1.19
N GLU A 593 5.91 5.15 -1.97
CA GLU A 593 6.75 5.80 -2.98
C GLU A 593 6.26 5.64 -4.43
N TYR A 594 5.33 4.73 -4.71
CA TYR A 594 5.16 4.25 -6.08
C TYR A 594 3.98 4.83 -6.87
N SER A 595 3.14 5.69 -6.28
CA SER A 595 2.04 6.33 -7.02
C SER A 595 1.93 7.85 -6.84
N ASP A 596 2.89 8.49 -6.16
CA ASP A 596 3.02 9.94 -6.28
C ASP A 596 3.57 10.26 -7.67
N PHE A 597 2.72 10.77 -8.56
CA PHE A 597 3.10 11.67 -9.66
C PHE A 597 3.71 12.97 -9.09
N GLY A 598 4.73 12.82 -8.24
CA GLY A 598 5.52 13.89 -7.68
C GLY A 598 6.48 14.40 -8.76
N ASP A 599 6.68 15.71 -8.76
CA ASP A 599 7.73 16.36 -9.53
C ASP A 599 9.05 16.08 -8.80
N ALA A 600 9.69 14.95 -9.15
CA ALA A 600 10.95 14.56 -8.54
C ALA A 600 12.04 15.55 -8.98
N ARG A 601 12.77 16.10 -8.02
CA ARG A 601 13.84 17.07 -8.25
C ARG A 601 15.16 16.51 -7.72
N SER A 602 16.23 16.68 -8.48
CA SER A 602 17.56 16.26 -8.04
C SER A 602 18.00 17.06 -6.81
N ASP A 603 18.70 16.40 -5.90
CA ASP A 603 19.36 17.04 -4.76
C ASP A 603 20.72 17.66 -5.11
N GLY A 604 21.20 17.42 -6.33
CA GLY A 604 22.46 17.91 -6.88
C GLY A 604 23.69 17.09 -6.50
N ILE A 605 23.52 15.95 -5.84
CA ILE A 605 24.63 15.12 -5.31
C ILE A 605 24.62 13.73 -5.96
N GLU A 606 23.48 13.30 -6.50
CA GLU A 606 23.30 12.01 -7.14
C GLU A 606 23.95 11.92 -8.54
N THR A 607 24.44 10.72 -8.86
CA THR A 607 24.87 10.34 -10.21
C THR A 607 23.75 9.54 -10.86
N TYR A 608 23.39 9.92 -12.08
CA TYR A 608 22.38 9.27 -12.90
C TYR A 608 23.05 8.55 -14.06
N SER A 609 22.44 7.43 -14.45
CA SER A 609 22.88 6.58 -15.55
C SER A 609 21.71 6.39 -16.50
N VAL A 610 21.96 6.55 -17.81
CA VAL A 610 20.94 6.33 -18.83
C VAL A 610 21.49 5.49 -19.95
N ASN A 611 20.67 4.54 -20.43
CA ASN A 611 20.98 3.74 -21.60
C ASN A 611 20.31 4.36 -22.82
N ILE A 612 21.06 4.48 -23.91
CA ILE A 612 20.60 5.07 -25.17
C ILE A 612 20.49 3.98 -26.22
N SER A 613 19.30 3.84 -26.80
CA SER A 613 19.05 2.97 -27.95
C SER A 613 19.19 3.78 -29.24
N PHE A 614 19.78 3.20 -30.29
CA PHE A 614 19.97 3.87 -31.57
C PHE A 614 20.15 2.84 -32.70
N GLY A 615 19.91 3.25 -33.94
CA GLY A 615 20.10 2.40 -35.12
C GLY A 615 20.85 3.08 -36.25
N GLU A 616 20.83 2.45 -37.43
CA GLU A 616 21.64 2.85 -38.59
C GLU A 616 21.38 4.29 -39.08
N ASN A 617 20.19 4.80 -38.80
CA ASN A 617 19.76 6.16 -39.15
C ASN A 617 20.41 7.24 -38.28
N CYS A 618 20.94 6.90 -37.10
CA CYS A 618 21.58 7.82 -36.15
C CYS A 618 23.02 8.15 -36.58
N THR A 619 23.15 8.80 -37.74
CA THR A 619 24.44 8.99 -38.42
C THR A 619 25.42 9.89 -37.64
N ASN A 620 24.92 10.86 -36.87
CA ASN A 620 25.80 11.72 -36.05
C ASN A 620 26.38 10.93 -34.88
N LEU A 621 25.54 10.16 -34.17
CA LEU A 621 25.96 9.31 -33.07
C LEU A 621 26.96 8.24 -33.53
N ILE A 622 26.66 7.55 -34.64
CA ILE A 622 27.55 6.54 -35.23
C ILE A 622 28.91 7.14 -35.59
N ALA A 623 28.95 8.37 -36.12
CA ALA A 623 30.22 9.04 -36.45
C ALA A 623 31.06 9.26 -35.19
N VAL A 624 30.47 9.79 -34.11
CA VAL A 624 31.18 10.03 -32.84
C VAL A 624 31.63 8.72 -32.19
N LEU A 625 30.83 7.66 -32.24
CA LEU A 625 31.23 6.35 -31.72
C LEU A 625 32.43 5.77 -32.49
N LYS A 626 32.49 5.96 -33.82
CA LYS A 626 33.64 5.54 -34.65
C LYS A 626 34.89 6.36 -34.38
N GLU A 627 34.76 7.67 -34.29
CA GLU A 627 35.87 8.58 -34.00
C GLU A 627 36.53 8.26 -32.66
N ASN A 628 35.74 7.80 -31.68
CA ASN A 628 36.22 7.39 -30.37
C ASN A 628 36.57 5.89 -30.27
N GLY A 629 36.54 5.14 -31.38
CA GLY A 629 36.90 3.72 -31.41
C GLY A 629 35.93 2.78 -30.68
N LEU A 630 34.72 3.24 -30.35
CA LEU A 630 33.71 2.47 -29.60
C LEU A 630 32.90 1.51 -30.49
N ILE A 631 32.91 1.72 -31.81
CA ILE A 631 32.36 0.79 -32.81
C ILE A 631 33.27 0.74 -34.05
N SER A 632 33.30 -0.40 -34.74
CA SER A 632 34.17 -0.65 -35.90
C SER A 632 33.47 -0.54 -37.26
N SER A 633 32.14 -0.75 -37.36
CA SER A 633 31.38 -0.69 -38.61
C SER A 633 29.95 -0.13 -38.41
N LYS A 634 29.15 -0.04 -39.49
CA LYS A 634 27.72 0.37 -39.44
C LYS A 634 26.75 -0.82 -39.33
N GLU A 635 27.22 -2.05 -39.46
CA GLU A 635 26.41 -3.28 -39.56
C GLU A 635 26.21 -3.97 -38.20
N PRO A 636 25.17 -4.81 -38.03
CA PRO A 636 24.32 -4.74 -36.85
C PRO A 636 24.97 -5.33 -35.61
N LEU A 637 24.69 -4.66 -34.50
CA LEU A 637 24.92 -5.13 -33.14
C LEU A 637 24.00 -6.34 -32.94
N LEU A 638 24.60 -7.54 -33.02
CA LEU A 638 23.99 -8.89 -33.05
C LEU A 638 22.76 -9.08 -32.14
N THR A 639 21.84 -9.95 -32.56
CA THR A 639 20.56 -10.29 -31.90
C THR A 639 20.39 -11.81 -31.76
N TYR A 640 19.77 -12.32 -30.67
CA TYR A 640 18.61 -13.24 -30.75
C TYR A 640 17.88 -13.46 -29.39
N GLU A 641 16.55 -13.65 -29.52
CA GLU A 641 15.48 -14.19 -28.64
C GLU A 641 15.55 -14.10 -27.11
#